data_AF-A0A2T8FFT3-F1
#
_entry.id   AF-A0A2T8FFT3-F1
#
_cell.length_a   1.000
_cell.length_b   1.000
_cell.length_c   1.000
_cell.angle_alpha   90.00
_cell.angle_beta   90.00
_cell.angle_gamma   90.00
#
_symmetry.space_group_name_H-M   'P 1'
#
loop_
_entity.id
_entity.type
_entity.pdbx_description
1 polymer ?
#
loop_
_entity_poly.entity_id
_entity_poly.type
_entity_poly.pdbx_seq_one_letter_code
_entity_poly.pdbx_strand_id
1 'polypeptide(L)'
;MTVPVHAASRQAAFPAAAPLVAHLASFGDRPALLGRGAGDGLSYAGLARRVAAVAAAYAGTRRLVLLTPRNDADSVVEYLGALAADQVVLLADEAAAPALESAWQPDALAGPEGRRWLRDGSAHSLHPDLTLLLSTSGSTGSPKLVRLSRDNLVANAAAIADSLGIRSTDVAATTLPLHYCYGLSVLHSHLLRGAALLLTERSVVDECFWDDVRTHGVTTLPGVPHTFELLERTGFADRVLPSLRCLTQAGGRMAPARVRAFAELGQRRGFDLFVMYGATEATARMAVLPADLATTAPTSIGLPLPGTSFSLAPVEGAEPGVGELVFHGPNVMLGYAELAADLALGATVDHLRTGDLARQRPDGLWEVVGRTRRIAKVCGLRVDLDRLERTLAARGTVVACADGDDRVVVGVVAGARPVDPVSIAADAAGASGLAVTGVHVEVLDDLPRLPNGKVDYRALAGLGQLAGRVGAGAERRIEASARVSATDVAALYARLLGRPEARPTDSFLGLGGDSLSYVEVSIQLERLLGHLPAGWPAMPAAALVDTPRPEPRRGRLLETNVLMRAVAIITIVGTHANLFALLGGAHLLLAVAGFNLGRFQLAPQAGSARVAGLARAALRVAVPSMAFIGVVAAFSDQIGWRQAMLLTQFTEWAWSEPRWSYWFVEALVLDVLLLAALLAVPAVDRWSRRWSFGLPVALTVALLPTRYDWFGLPGDHMHRGYGVLWVITLGWAMSQARTTGQRWLVTLLSLAIVPGFFGGPSRHLYLVGGLLLLVWLPHVRVPAVVARLVGPVAGASLWIYLAHWQVYPHLEDRWPLLATLASLAVGVAAWWTVGAGMSRARRWLGRGATA
;
A
#
# COMPACT_ATOMS: atom_id res chain seq x y z
N MET A 1 5.15 -60.16 0.87
CA MET A 1 3.92 -60.98 0.80
C MET A 1 2.79 -60.02 0.49
N THR A 2 2.45 -59.93 -0.80
CA THR A 2 1.54 -58.96 -1.40
C THR A 2 0.12 -59.50 -1.38
N VAL A 3 -0.83 -58.76 -0.77
CA VAL A 3 -2.27 -59.04 -0.86
C VAL A 3 -2.90 -57.98 -1.77
N PRO A 4 -3.63 -58.36 -2.84
CA PRO A 4 -4.22 -57.40 -3.77
C PRO A 4 -5.59 -56.92 -3.26
N VAL A 5 -5.84 -55.62 -3.42
CA VAL A 5 -7.14 -55.00 -3.17
C VAL A 5 -8.05 -55.28 -4.37
N HIS A 6 -9.15 -56.00 -4.13
CA HIS A 6 -10.19 -56.23 -5.12
C HIS A 6 -10.94 -54.93 -5.43
N ALA A 7 -10.96 -54.57 -6.71
CA ALA A 7 -11.88 -53.59 -7.27
C ALA A 7 -13.32 -54.15 -7.19
N ALA A 8 -14.18 -53.47 -6.44
CA ALA A 8 -15.61 -53.73 -6.43
C ALA A 8 -16.33 -52.66 -7.28
N SER A 9 -16.97 -53.14 -8.33
CA SER A 9 -17.91 -52.46 -9.21
C SER A 9 -19.05 -51.78 -8.44
N ARG A 10 -19.38 -50.53 -8.79
CA ARG A 10 -20.62 -49.85 -8.36
C ARG A 10 -21.38 -49.27 -9.55
N GLN A 11 -22.51 -49.92 -9.86
CA GLN A 11 -23.73 -49.40 -10.51
C GLN A 11 -24.85 -50.35 -10.04
N ALA A 12 -26.03 -49.98 -9.56
CA ALA A 12 -26.72 -48.70 -9.35
C ALA A 12 -27.84 -48.93 -8.29
N ALA A 13 -28.25 -47.89 -7.53
CA ALA A 13 -29.63 -47.60 -7.06
C ALA A 13 -29.65 -46.69 -5.82
N PHE A 14 -30.33 -45.54 -5.92
CA PHE A 14 -30.68 -44.59 -4.85
C PHE A 14 -31.72 -45.20 -3.87
N PRO A 15 -31.77 -44.81 -2.57
CA PRO A 15 -32.06 -43.43 -2.14
C PRO A 15 -31.13 -42.92 -1.03
N ALA A 16 -30.28 -41.95 -1.37
CA ALA A 16 -29.31 -41.33 -0.46
C ALA A 16 -29.91 -40.43 0.65
N ALA A 17 -31.24 -40.31 0.75
CA ALA A 17 -31.92 -39.48 1.77
C ALA A 17 -32.00 -40.10 3.18
N ALA A 18 -31.91 -41.42 3.30
CA ALA A 18 -32.25 -42.13 4.53
C ALA A 18 -31.29 -41.89 5.73
N PRO A 19 -29.96 -41.87 5.59
CA PRO A 19 -29.07 -41.87 6.76
C PRO A 19 -29.11 -40.57 7.56
N LEU A 20 -29.12 -39.41 6.88
CA LEU A 20 -29.14 -38.11 7.55
C LEU A 20 -30.49 -37.86 8.24
N VAL A 21 -31.60 -38.12 7.57
CA VAL A 21 -32.95 -37.95 8.13
C VAL A 21 -33.14 -38.90 9.32
N ALA A 22 -32.72 -40.16 9.21
CA ALA A 22 -32.79 -41.12 10.31
C ALA A 22 -31.91 -40.71 11.49
N HIS A 23 -30.69 -40.21 11.23
CA HIS A 23 -29.80 -39.69 12.28
C HIS A 23 -30.45 -38.52 13.02
N LEU A 24 -31.01 -37.55 12.30
CA LEU A 24 -31.74 -36.42 12.93
C LEU A 24 -32.95 -36.92 13.73
N ALA A 25 -33.76 -37.81 13.17
CA ALA A 25 -34.93 -38.35 13.85
C ALA A 25 -34.58 -39.15 15.12
N SER A 26 -33.38 -39.75 15.20
CA SER A 26 -32.95 -40.55 16.36
C SER A 26 -32.88 -39.76 17.67
N PHE A 27 -32.78 -38.43 17.60
CA PHE A 27 -32.79 -37.56 18.79
C PHE A 27 -34.20 -37.16 19.25
N GLY A 28 -35.26 -37.60 18.53
CA GLY A 28 -36.65 -37.44 18.95
C GLY A 28 -37.09 -35.99 19.13
N ASP A 29 -37.76 -35.70 20.25
CA ASP A 29 -38.33 -34.39 20.54
C ASP A 29 -37.35 -33.39 21.16
N ARG A 30 -36.06 -33.73 21.23
CA ARG A 30 -35.03 -32.78 21.67
C ARG A 30 -35.03 -31.53 20.79
N PRO A 31 -34.73 -30.34 21.34
CA PRO A 31 -34.61 -29.13 20.53
C PRO A 31 -33.43 -29.26 19.56
N ALA A 32 -33.66 -28.91 18.29
CA ALA A 32 -32.63 -28.89 17.25
C ALA A 32 -32.31 -27.46 16.82
N LEU A 33 -33.32 -26.66 16.48
CA LEU A 33 -33.16 -25.27 16.04
C LEU A 33 -34.05 -24.37 16.89
N LEU A 34 -33.49 -23.26 17.37
CA LEU A 34 -34.15 -22.23 18.17
C LEU A 34 -33.99 -20.87 17.47
N GLY A 35 -34.82 -19.90 17.83
CA GLY A 35 -34.74 -18.55 17.29
C GLY A 35 -35.35 -18.41 15.88
N ARG A 36 -34.64 -17.75 14.97
CA ARG A 36 -35.21 -17.27 13.70
C ARG A 36 -35.70 -18.41 12.80
N GLY A 37 -36.97 -18.32 12.38
CA GLY A 37 -37.62 -19.32 11.52
C GLY A 37 -38.02 -20.62 12.22
N ALA A 38 -37.69 -20.78 13.50
CA ALA A 38 -38.02 -21.98 14.28
C ALA A 38 -39.35 -21.89 15.05
N GLY A 39 -40.01 -20.72 15.08
CA GLY A 39 -41.19 -20.49 15.91
C GLY A 39 -40.84 -20.63 17.40
N ASP A 40 -41.61 -21.43 18.14
CA ASP A 40 -41.34 -21.76 19.55
C ASP A 40 -40.15 -22.73 19.74
N GLY A 41 -39.51 -23.15 18.64
CA GLY A 41 -38.41 -24.10 18.61
C GLY A 41 -38.76 -25.33 17.77
N LEU A 42 -37.81 -25.77 16.94
CA LEU A 42 -37.94 -26.94 16.10
C LEU A 42 -37.24 -28.13 16.75
N SER A 43 -37.98 -29.19 17.05
CA SER A 43 -37.41 -30.44 17.56
C SER A 43 -36.65 -31.19 16.46
N TYR A 44 -35.80 -32.15 16.84
CA TYR A 44 -35.08 -33.02 15.92
C TYR A 44 -36.02 -33.86 15.03
N ALA A 45 -37.11 -34.39 15.58
CA ALA A 45 -38.16 -35.05 14.81
C ALA A 45 -38.86 -34.09 13.84
N GLY A 46 -39.11 -32.85 14.25
CA GLY A 46 -39.62 -31.78 13.38
C GLY A 46 -38.66 -31.43 12.25
N LEU A 47 -37.38 -31.25 12.57
CA LEU A 47 -36.31 -30.99 11.62
C LEU A 47 -36.17 -32.12 10.61
N ALA A 48 -36.15 -33.38 11.08
CA ALA A 48 -36.08 -34.55 10.22
C ALA A 48 -37.24 -34.62 9.23
N ARG A 49 -38.49 -34.34 9.66
CA ARG A 49 -39.65 -34.28 8.76
C ARG A 49 -39.51 -33.18 7.70
N ARG A 50 -39.08 -31.97 8.10
CA ARG A 50 -38.91 -30.85 7.18
C ARG A 50 -37.78 -31.11 6.17
N VAL A 51 -36.65 -31.66 6.63
CA VAL A 51 -35.53 -32.09 5.79
C VAL A 51 -35.96 -33.17 4.80
N ALA A 52 -36.73 -34.16 5.26
CA ALA A 52 -37.28 -35.21 4.38
C ALA A 52 -38.20 -34.63 3.29
N ALA A 53 -39.04 -33.64 3.63
CA ALA A 53 -39.90 -32.97 2.65
C ALA A 53 -39.10 -32.19 1.60
N VAL A 54 -38.06 -31.45 2.01
CA VAL A 54 -37.15 -30.77 1.08
C VAL A 54 -36.40 -31.77 0.21
N ALA A 55 -35.90 -32.85 0.80
CA ALA A 55 -35.18 -33.91 0.08
C ALA A 55 -36.06 -34.59 -0.98
N ALA A 56 -37.34 -34.84 -0.65
CA ALA A 56 -38.31 -35.38 -1.62
C ALA A 56 -38.53 -34.42 -2.80
N ALA A 57 -38.53 -33.11 -2.56
CA ALA A 57 -38.61 -32.11 -3.63
C ALA A 57 -37.35 -32.04 -4.52
N TYR A 58 -36.19 -32.49 -4.03
CA TYR A 58 -34.97 -32.66 -4.82
C TYR A 58 -34.83 -34.03 -5.49
N ALA A 59 -35.79 -34.94 -5.30
CA ALA A 59 -35.68 -36.30 -5.82
C ALA A 59 -35.52 -36.33 -7.34
N GLY A 60 -34.77 -37.33 -7.82
CA GLY A 60 -34.50 -37.54 -9.25
C GLY A 60 -33.06 -37.22 -9.62
N THR A 61 -32.87 -36.29 -10.55
CA THR A 61 -31.55 -35.95 -11.08
C THR A 61 -30.69 -35.25 -10.03
N ARG A 62 -29.44 -35.73 -9.89
CA ARG A 62 -28.39 -35.09 -9.09
C ARG A 62 -27.93 -33.80 -9.76
N ARG A 63 -27.91 -32.71 -9.02
CA ARG A 63 -27.74 -31.34 -9.52
C ARG A 63 -26.70 -30.57 -8.75
N LEU A 64 -26.19 -29.53 -9.39
CA LEU A 64 -25.47 -28.44 -8.74
C LEU A 64 -26.48 -27.40 -8.26
N VAL A 65 -26.58 -27.22 -6.93
CA VAL A 65 -27.50 -26.28 -6.29
C VAL A 65 -26.70 -25.12 -5.71
N LEU A 66 -26.91 -23.90 -6.22
CA LEU A 66 -26.37 -22.70 -5.58
C LEU A 66 -27.31 -22.27 -4.45
N LEU A 67 -26.84 -22.36 -3.22
CA LEU A 67 -27.59 -22.03 -2.01
C LEU A 67 -27.00 -20.78 -1.34
N THR A 68 -27.87 -19.80 -1.06
CA THR A 68 -27.55 -18.56 -0.33
C THR A 68 -28.18 -18.57 1.06
N PRO A 69 -27.60 -19.30 2.04
CA PRO A 69 -28.26 -19.49 3.32
C PRO A 69 -28.16 -18.25 4.22
N ARG A 70 -29.23 -18.01 4.97
CA ARG A 70 -29.26 -17.14 6.16
C ARG A 70 -29.13 -17.96 7.44
N ASN A 71 -28.92 -17.29 8.57
CA ASN A 71 -28.92 -17.95 9.87
C ASN A 71 -30.37 -18.12 10.38
N ASP A 72 -31.15 -18.93 9.65
CA ASP A 72 -32.54 -19.24 9.96
C ASP A 72 -32.87 -20.72 9.67
N ALA A 73 -33.98 -21.18 10.25
CA ALA A 73 -34.34 -22.59 10.22
C ALA A 73 -34.63 -23.07 8.79
N ASP A 74 -35.19 -22.21 7.94
CA ASP A 74 -35.56 -22.54 6.57
C ASP A 74 -34.30 -22.81 5.73
N SER A 75 -33.27 -21.98 5.87
CA SER A 75 -31.98 -22.16 5.21
C SER A 75 -31.27 -23.44 5.66
N VAL A 76 -31.32 -23.76 6.97
CA VAL A 76 -30.75 -25.01 7.51
C VAL A 76 -31.50 -26.23 6.96
N VAL A 77 -32.83 -26.18 6.92
CA VAL A 77 -33.68 -27.25 6.38
C VAL A 77 -33.40 -27.44 4.88
N GLU A 78 -33.29 -26.35 4.12
CA GLU A 78 -33.01 -26.36 2.69
C GLU A 78 -31.64 -27.00 2.40
N TYR A 79 -30.60 -26.56 3.13
CA TYR A 79 -29.26 -27.12 3.05
C TYR A 79 -29.22 -28.63 3.36
N LEU A 80 -29.76 -29.03 4.51
CA LEU A 80 -29.76 -30.43 4.94
C LEU A 80 -30.62 -31.31 4.01
N GLY A 81 -31.71 -30.76 3.46
CA GLY A 81 -32.57 -31.45 2.51
C GLY A 81 -31.89 -31.70 1.17
N ALA A 82 -31.15 -30.71 0.65
CA ALA A 82 -30.31 -30.88 -0.53
C ALA A 82 -29.23 -31.96 -0.30
N LEU A 83 -28.57 -31.96 0.87
CA LEU A 83 -27.59 -32.99 1.24
C LEU A 83 -28.22 -34.38 1.41
N ALA A 84 -29.42 -34.47 1.98
CA ALA A 84 -30.15 -35.73 2.07
C ALA A 84 -30.50 -36.23 0.66
N ALA A 85 -30.89 -35.37 -0.26
CA ALA A 85 -31.14 -35.76 -1.64
C ALA A 85 -29.88 -35.98 -2.50
N ASP A 86 -28.68 -36.04 -1.90
CA ASP A 86 -27.38 -36.20 -2.56
C ASP A 86 -27.08 -35.15 -3.64
N GLN A 87 -27.62 -33.94 -3.47
CA GLN A 87 -27.32 -32.83 -4.35
C GLN A 87 -25.95 -32.25 -4.01
N VAL A 88 -25.27 -31.68 -5.02
CA VAL A 88 -24.03 -30.94 -4.80
C VAL A 88 -24.39 -29.51 -4.44
N VAL A 89 -24.11 -29.11 -3.20
CA VAL A 89 -24.42 -27.75 -2.75
C VAL A 89 -23.21 -26.86 -2.96
N LEU A 90 -23.39 -25.76 -3.70
CA LEU A 90 -22.47 -24.63 -3.74
C LEU A 90 -22.99 -23.55 -2.81
N LEU A 91 -22.29 -23.35 -1.68
CA LEU A 91 -22.66 -22.32 -0.72
C LEU A 91 -22.02 -20.99 -1.08
N ALA A 92 -22.83 -19.93 -1.05
CA ALA A 92 -22.40 -18.57 -1.32
C ALA A 92 -23.09 -17.57 -0.37
N ASP A 93 -22.46 -16.42 -0.17
CA ASP A 93 -23.17 -15.24 0.31
C ASP A 93 -24.01 -14.63 -0.84
N GLU A 94 -25.02 -13.82 -0.49
CA GLU A 94 -25.92 -13.19 -1.46
C GLU A 94 -25.17 -12.28 -2.45
N ALA A 95 -24.04 -11.67 -2.04
CA ALA A 95 -23.27 -10.76 -2.88
C ALA A 95 -22.40 -11.49 -3.91
N ALA A 96 -21.90 -12.68 -3.59
CA ALA A 96 -21.08 -13.53 -4.45
C ALA A 96 -21.92 -14.43 -5.36
N ALA A 97 -23.20 -14.64 -5.03
CA ALA A 97 -24.10 -15.53 -5.75
C ALA A 97 -24.20 -15.22 -7.25
N PRO A 98 -24.37 -13.97 -7.73
CA PRO A 98 -24.49 -13.69 -9.16
C PRO A 98 -23.22 -14.07 -9.95
N ALA A 99 -22.04 -13.84 -9.37
CA ALA A 99 -20.77 -14.19 -10.00
C ALA A 99 -20.59 -15.71 -10.09
N LEU A 100 -20.96 -16.43 -9.03
CA LEU A 100 -20.91 -17.90 -9.00
C LEU A 100 -21.98 -18.53 -9.89
N GLU A 101 -23.18 -17.95 -9.97
CA GLU A 101 -24.23 -18.37 -10.89
C GLU A 101 -23.74 -18.25 -12.34
N SER A 102 -23.16 -17.11 -12.71
CA SER A 102 -22.62 -16.92 -14.05
C SER A 102 -21.45 -17.86 -14.37
N ALA A 103 -20.56 -18.11 -13.40
CA ALA A 103 -19.35 -18.90 -13.61
C ALA A 103 -19.64 -20.42 -13.66
N TRP A 104 -20.49 -20.90 -12.76
CA TRP A 104 -20.74 -22.32 -12.55
C TRP A 104 -22.06 -22.82 -13.13
N GLN A 105 -22.94 -21.90 -13.54
CA GLN A 105 -24.23 -22.21 -14.16
C GLN A 105 -24.97 -23.33 -13.41
N PRO A 106 -25.35 -23.12 -12.14
CA PRO A 106 -26.04 -24.13 -11.33
C PRO A 106 -27.35 -24.59 -12.00
N ASP A 107 -27.84 -25.75 -11.61
CA ASP A 107 -29.10 -26.30 -12.14
C ASP A 107 -30.31 -25.83 -11.32
N ALA A 108 -30.09 -25.41 -10.08
CA ALA A 108 -31.09 -24.83 -9.22
C ALA A 108 -30.49 -23.74 -8.32
N LEU A 109 -31.30 -22.74 -8.01
CA LEU A 109 -31.03 -21.70 -7.02
C LEU A 109 -31.90 -21.95 -5.80
N ALA A 110 -31.35 -21.75 -4.61
CA ALA A 110 -32.07 -21.82 -3.36
C ALA A 110 -31.61 -20.68 -2.43
N GLY A 111 -32.56 -20.10 -1.70
CA GLY A 111 -32.28 -18.99 -0.80
C GLY A 111 -33.55 -18.47 -0.12
N PRO A 112 -33.53 -17.25 0.42
CA PRO A 112 -34.66 -16.64 1.14
C PRO A 112 -35.92 -16.48 0.31
N GLU A 113 -35.78 -16.34 -1.01
CA GLU A 113 -36.90 -16.25 -1.96
C GLU A 113 -37.47 -17.64 -2.36
N GLY A 114 -36.93 -18.71 -1.77
CA GLY A 114 -37.30 -20.08 -2.05
C GLY A 114 -36.40 -20.74 -3.09
N ARG A 115 -36.89 -21.84 -3.65
CA ARG A 115 -36.20 -22.66 -4.65
C ARG A 115 -36.66 -22.33 -6.06
N ARG A 116 -35.71 -22.24 -6.98
CA ARG A 116 -35.96 -22.08 -8.42
C ARG A 116 -35.14 -23.07 -9.23
N TRP A 117 -35.82 -23.86 -10.04
CA TRP A 117 -35.19 -24.74 -11.03
C TRP A 117 -34.78 -23.92 -12.25
N LEU A 118 -33.51 -24.01 -12.64
CA LEU A 118 -33.01 -23.37 -13.86
C LEU A 118 -33.05 -24.34 -15.06
N ARG A 119 -33.06 -25.65 -14.79
CA ARG A 119 -33.04 -26.72 -15.81
C ARG A 119 -33.80 -27.96 -15.34
N ASP A 120 -34.35 -28.74 -16.28
CA ASP A 120 -35.06 -29.99 -15.98
C ASP A 120 -34.11 -31.14 -15.58
N GLY A 121 -32.85 -31.11 -16.05
CA GLY A 121 -31.78 -32.05 -15.69
C GLY A 121 -30.55 -31.33 -15.11
N SER A 122 -29.40 -32.00 -15.13
CA SER A 122 -28.13 -31.36 -14.80
C SER A 122 -27.29 -31.14 -16.05
N ALA A 123 -26.70 -29.95 -16.18
CA ALA A 123 -25.71 -29.66 -17.21
C ALA A 123 -24.30 -30.20 -16.86
N HIS A 124 -24.14 -30.74 -15.65
CA HIS A 124 -22.85 -31.08 -15.05
C HIS A 124 -22.68 -32.58 -14.90
N SER A 125 -21.46 -33.06 -15.16
CA SER A 125 -21.04 -34.38 -14.68
C SER A 125 -20.50 -34.20 -13.26
N LEU A 126 -21.23 -34.71 -12.27
CA LEU A 126 -20.90 -34.52 -10.85
C LEU A 126 -20.37 -35.82 -10.26
N HIS A 127 -19.16 -35.80 -9.70
CA HIS A 127 -18.56 -36.97 -9.07
C HIS A 127 -19.43 -37.48 -7.90
N PRO A 128 -19.65 -38.80 -7.73
CA PRO A 128 -20.52 -39.34 -6.67
C PRO A 128 -20.15 -38.89 -5.26
N ASP A 129 -18.85 -38.75 -4.98
CA ASP A 129 -18.38 -38.34 -3.65
C ASP A 129 -18.47 -36.82 -3.41
N LEU A 130 -18.56 -36.00 -4.47
CA LEU A 130 -18.62 -34.54 -4.32
C LEU A 130 -19.94 -34.14 -3.68
N THR A 131 -19.93 -33.48 -2.53
CA THR A 131 -21.13 -33.14 -1.76
C THR A 131 -21.30 -31.63 -1.58
N LEU A 132 -20.19 -30.94 -1.26
CA LEU A 132 -20.20 -29.53 -0.94
C LEU A 132 -19.08 -28.80 -1.68
N LEU A 133 -19.41 -27.62 -2.19
CA LEU A 133 -18.49 -26.68 -2.79
C LEU A 133 -18.48 -25.39 -1.97
N LEU A 134 -17.27 -24.95 -1.62
CA LEU A 134 -17.04 -23.70 -0.90
C LEU A 134 -15.95 -22.90 -1.60
N SER A 135 -16.13 -21.59 -1.73
CA SER A 135 -15.03 -20.70 -2.11
C SER A 135 -13.99 -20.65 -0.99
N THR A 136 -12.72 -20.55 -1.35
CA THR A 136 -11.65 -20.29 -0.37
C THR A 136 -11.81 -18.90 0.22
N SER A 137 -11.58 -18.78 1.54
CA SER A 137 -11.78 -17.52 2.27
C SER A 137 -10.80 -16.45 1.79
N GLY A 138 -11.31 -15.34 1.26
CA GLY A 138 -10.51 -14.21 0.79
C GLY A 138 -10.83 -13.72 -0.62
N SER A 139 -11.83 -14.29 -1.31
CA SER A 139 -12.30 -13.80 -2.60
C SER A 139 -13.82 -13.72 -2.64
N THR A 140 -14.40 -12.53 -2.55
CA THR A 140 -15.74 -12.35 -3.10
C THR A 140 -15.61 -12.44 -4.63
N GLY A 141 -15.93 -13.62 -5.19
CA GLY A 141 -15.92 -13.88 -6.64
C GLY A 141 -14.72 -14.64 -7.22
N SER A 142 -13.97 -15.43 -6.44
CA SER A 142 -13.00 -16.36 -7.06
C SER A 142 -13.71 -17.52 -7.75
N PRO A 143 -13.37 -17.86 -9.00
CA PRO A 143 -13.88 -19.04 -9.68
C PRO A 143 -13.25 -20.33 -9.15
N LYS A 144 -12.45 -20.31 -8.08
CA LYS A 144 -11.84 -21.51 -7.49
C LYS A 144 -12.63 -22.01 -6.28
N LEU A 145 -13.13 -23.23 -6.37
CA LEU A 145 -13.92 -23.89 -5.32
C LEU A 145 -13.17 -25.08 -4.71
N VAL A 146 -13.40 -25.30 -3.42
CA VAL A 146 -12.96 -26.50 -2.69
C VAL A 146 -14.03 -27.58 -2.85
N ARG A 147 -13.64 -28.75 -3.35
CA ARG A 147 -14.51 -29.93 -3.50
C ARG A 147 -14.46 -30.77 -2.23
N LEU A 148 -15.60 -30.93 -1.55
CA LEU A 148 -15.71 -31.66 -0.28
C LEU A 148 -16.67 -32.83 -0.40
N SER A 149 -16.32 -33.96 0.23
CA SER A 149 -17.19 -35.13 0.32
C SER A 149 -17.98 -35.19 1.62
N ARG A 150 -19.03 -36.01 1.65
CA ARG A 150 -19.78 -36.34 2.86
C ARG A 150 -18.87 -36.87 3.96
N ASP A 151 -17.93 -37.75 3.62
CA ASP A 151 -16.99 -38.33 4.57
C ASP A 151 -16.07 -37.26 5.17
N ASN A 152 -15.65 -36.27 4.35
CA ASN A 152 -14.89 -35.13 4.87
C ASN A 152 -15.69 -34.36 5.94
N LEU A 153 -16.98 -34.09 5.66
CA LEU A 153 -17.88 -33.36 6.57
C LEU A 153 -18.07 -34.13 7.90
N VAL A 154 -18.39 -35.42 7.81
CA VAL A 154 -18.66 -36.27 8.98
C VAL A 154 -17.40 -36.45 9.83
N ALA A 155 -16.26 -36.74 9.21
CA ALA A 155 -15.01 -36.94 9.91
C ALA A 155 -14.58 -35.67 10.67
N ASN A 156 -14.69 -34.49 10.05
CA ASN A 156 -14.36 -33.25 10.73
C ASN A 156 -15.35 -32.92 11.85
N ALA A 157 -16.65 -33.10 11.62
CA ALA A 157 -17.68 -32.85 12.62
C ALA A 157 -17.52 -33.73 13.87
N ALA A 158 -17.20 -35.03 13.68
CA ALA A 158 -16.94 -35.96 14.78
C ALA A 158 -15.69 -35.56 15.57
N ALA A 159 -14.58 -35.29 14.89
CA ALA A 159 -13.33 -34.92 15.53
C ALA A 159 -13.45 -33.58 16.30
N ILE A 160 -14.19 -32.60 15.76
CA ILE A 160 -14.54 -31.36 16.46
C ILE A 160 -15.37 -31.64 17.71
N ALA A 161 -16.42 -32.45 17.57
CA ALA A 161 -17.32 -32.75 18.67
C ALA A 161 -16.60 -33.43 19.83
N ASP A 162 -15.66 -34.33 19.52
CA ASP A 162 -14.84 -35.01 20.51
C ASP A 162 -13.86 -34.05 21.19
N SER A 163 -13.16 -33.21 20.43
CA SER A 163 -12.22 -32.23 20.99
C SER A 163 -12.87 -31.16 21.89
N LEU A 164 -14.12 -30.78 21.60
CA LEU A 164 -14.87 -29.79 22.39
C LEU A 164 -15.78 -30.42 23.45
N GLY A 165 -15.86 -31.75 23.47
CA GLY A 165 -16.81 -32.50 24.30
C GLY A 165 -18.25 -32.05 24.11
N ILE A 166 -18.71 -31.88 22.86
CA ILE A 166 -20.09 -31.46 22.54
C ILE A 166 -21.07 -32.53 23.01
N ARG A 167 -22.08 -32.09 23.74
CA ARG A 167 -23.13 -32.93 24.35
C ARG A 167 -24.46 -32.62 23.69
N SER A 168 -25.39 -33.56 23.74
CA SER A 168 -26.75 -33.34 23.24
C SER A 168 -27.50 -32.23 23.99
N THR A 169 -27.04 -31.83 25.18
CA THR A 169 -27.61 -30.73 25.98
C THR A 169 -27.01 -29.37 25.63
N ASP A 170 -26.01 -29.31 24.75
CA ASP A 170 -25.42 -28.04 24.34
C ASP A 170 -26.33 -27.26 23.40
N VAL A 171 -26.20 -25.94 23.45
CA VAL A 171 -26.86 -24.99 22.55
C VAL A 171 -25.81 -24.04 22.01
N ALA A 172 -25.56 -24.05 20.70
CA ALA A 172 -24.60 -23.16 20.05
C ALA A 172 -25.29 -22.01 19.33
N ALA A 173 -24.79 -20.78 19.51
CA ALA A 173 -25.29 -19.64 18.73
C ALA A 173 -24.63 -19.59 17.34
N THR A 174 -25.41 -19.25 16.31
CA THR A 174 -24.88 -18.97 14.97
C THR A 174 -24.38 -17.52 14.86
N THR A 175 -23.34 -17.19 15.61
CA THR A 175 -22.65 -15.88 15.53
C THR A 175 -21.83 -15.70 14.25
N LEU A 176 -21.76 -16.75 13.41
CA LEU A 176 -21.06 -16.80 12.14
C LEU A 176 -22.04 -17.27 11.04
N PRO A 177 -21.92 -16.79 9.79
CA PRO A 177 -22.81 -17.21 8.71
C PRO A 177 -22.65 -18.68 8.32
N LEU A 178 -23.73 -19.30 7.85
CA LEU A 178 -23.71 -20.70 7.39
C LEU A 178 -22.96 -20.93 6.07
N HIS A 179 -22.84 -19.92 5.19
CA HIS A 179 -22.03 -20.04 3.98
C HIS A 179 -20.51 -20.05 4.25
N TYR A 180 -20.10 -19.84 5.50
CA TYR A 180 -18.71 -19.91 5.94
C TYR A 180 -18.37 -21.26 6.56
N CYS A 181 -17.26 -21.87 6.14
CA CYS A 181 -16.85 -23.20 6.60
C CYS A 181 -16.80 -23.38 8.13
N TYR A 182 -16.42 -22.36 8.91
CA TYR A 182 -16.41 -22.46 10.38
C TYR A 182 -17.83 -22.35 10.97
N GLY A 183 -18.66 -21.43 10.48
CA GLY A 183 -20.07 -21.37 10.88
C GLY A 183 -20.80 -22.68 10.54
N LEU A 184 -20.54 -23.21 9.35
CA LEU A 184 -21.05 -24.50 8.91
C LEU A 184 -20.53 -25.68 9.74
N SER A 185 -19.27 -25.67 10.19
CA SER A 185 -18.75 -26.73 11.04
C SER A 185 -19.36 -26.73 12.44
N VAL A 186 -19.82 -25.58 12.94
CA VAL A 186 -20.64 -25.51 14.16
C VAL A 186 -21.97 -26.23 13.93
N LEU A 187 -22.68 -25.94 12.82
CA LEU A 187 -23.91 -26.63 12.44
C LEU A 187 -23.71 -28.17 12.42
N HIS A 188 -22.72 -28.64 11.68
CA HIS A 188 -22.48 -30.09 11.53
C HIS A 188 -22.10 -30.77 12.85
N SER A 189 -21.16 -30.21 13.61
CA SER A 189 -20.67 -30.83 14.85
C SER A 189 -21.72 -30.90 15.96
N HIS A 190 -22.58 -29.89 16.07
CA HIS A 190 -23.67 -29.85 17.06
C HIS A 190 -24.82 -30.78 16.67
N LEU A 191 -25.27 -30.72 15.41
CA LEU A 191 -26.34 -31.59 14.94
C LEU A 191 -25.95 -33.07 14.99
N LEU A 192 -24.68 -33.40 14.74
CA LEU A 192 -24.15 -34.76 14.86
C LEU A 192 -24.31 -35.34 16.27
N ARG A 193 -24.22 -34.51 17.31
CA ARG A 193 -24.31 -34.92 18.73
C ARG A 193 -25.68 -34.72 19.36
N GLY A 194 -26.70 -34.32 18.60
CA GLY A 194 -28.03 -34.08 19.15
C GLY A 194 -28.16 -32.76 19.92
N ALA A 195 -27.23 -31.82 19.71
CA ALA A 195 -27.17 -30.50 20.34
C ALA A 195 -27.95 -29.46 19.52
N ALA A 196 -28.52 -28.47 20.20
CA ALA A 196 -29.33 -27.44 19.54
C ALA A 196 -28.48 -26.28 18.99
N LEU A 197 -29.09 -25.52 18.07
CA LEU A 197 -28.53 -24.27 17.56
C LEU A 197 -29.53 -23.12 17.77
N LEU A 198 -29.05 -22.02 18.34
CA LEU A 198 -29.75 -20.74 18.34
C LEU A 198 -29.43 -20.00 17.05
N LEU A 199 -30.40 -19.95 16.14
CA LEU A 199 -30.30 -19.29 14.85
C LEU A 199 -30.60 -17.81 15.00
N THR A 200 -29.60 -16.98 14.74
CA THR A 200 -29.69 -15.53 14.89
C THR A 200 -28.78 -14.80 13.88
N GLU A 201 -29.22 -13.60 13.50
CA GLU A 201 -28.44 -12.62 12.74
C GLU A 201 -28.08 -11.40 13.61
N ARG A 202 -28.48 -11.40 14.90
CA ARG A 202 -28.13 -10.32 15.83
C ARG A 202 -26.63 -10.36 16.13
N SER A 203 -26.05 -9.19 16.31
CA SER A 203 -24.64 -9.06 16.65
C SER A 203 -24.42 -9.26 18.15
N VAL A 204 -23.23 -9.71 18.54
CA VAL A 204 -22.83 -9.83 19.96
C VAL A 204 -22.80 -8.49 20.71
N VAL A 205 -22.92 -7.37 19.99
CA VAL A 205 -23.05 -6.03 20.60
C VAL A 205 -24.49 -5.65 20.97
N ASP A 206 -25.48 -6.36 20.43
CA ASP A 206 -26.89 -6.06 20.65
C ASP A 206 -27.36 -6.68 21.97
N GLU A 207 -28.03 -5.94 22.85
CA GLU A 207 -28.52 -6.52 24.10
C GLU A 207 -29.58 -7.62 23.84
N CYS A 208 -30.36 -7.49 22.77
CA CYS A 208 -31.30 -8.52 22.35
C CYS A 208 -30.62 -9.86 22.01
N PHE A 209 -29.37 -9.85 21.53
CA PHE A 209 -28.62 -11.09 21.34
C PHE A 209 -28.37 -11.78 22.68
N TRP A 210 -28.06 -11.01 23.72
CA TRP A 210 -27.83 -11.53 25.06
C TRP A 210 -29.11 -11.97 25.76
N ASP A 211 -30.25 -11.33 25.46
CA ASP A 211 -31.57 -11.82 25.87
C ASP A 211 -31.86 -13.20 25.28
N ASP A 212 -31.59 -13.38 23.98
CA ASP A 212 -31.76 -14.67 23.31
C ASP A 212 -30.82 -15.74 23.91
N VAL A 213 -29.55 -15.37 24.16
CA VAL A 213 -28.55 -16.23 24.82
C VAL A 213 -29.00 -16.70 26.20
N ARG A 214 -29.55 -15.81 27.03
CA ARG A 214 -30.06 -16.14 28.36
C ARG A 214 -31.32 -17.00 28.28
N THR A 215 -32.26 -16.62 27.41
CA THR A 215 -33.56 -17.29 27.25
C THR A 215 -33.38 -18.73 26.79
N HIS A 216 -32.45 -18.97 25.86
CA HIS A 216 -32.21 -20.28 25.27
C HIS A 216 -31.05 -21.06 25.91
N GLY A 217 -30.45 -20.53 26.97
CA GLY A 217 -29.38 -21.20 27.73
C GLY A 217 -28.18 -21.58 26.86
N VAL A 218 -27.69 -20.65 26.03
CA VAL A 218 -26.57 -20.91 25.11
C VAL A 218 -25.33 -21.38 25.86
N THR A 219 -24.78 -22.52 25.45
CA THR A 219 -23.59 -23.14 26.06
C THR A 219 -22.33 -22.91 25.25
N THR A 220 -22.45 -22.64 23.95
CA THR A 220 -21.30 -22.47 23.05
C THR A 220 -21.43 -21.20 22.22
N LEU A 221 -20.41 -20.34 22.30
CA LEU A 221 -20.28 -19.15 21.45
C LEU A 221 -19.05 -19.30 20.54
N PRO A 222 -19.24 -19.55 19.23
CA PRO A 222 -18.15 -19.50 18.28
C PRO A 222 -17.79 -18.06 17.94
N GLY A 223 -16.54 -17.82 17.61
CA GLY A 223 -16.05 -16.49 17.34
C GLY A 223 -14.77 -16.48 16.52
N VAL A 224 -14.63 -15.42 15.75
CA VAL A 224 -13.37 -15.01 15.13
C VAL A 224 -12.67 -14.01 16.04
N PRO A 225 -11.38 -13.66 15.82
CA PRO A 225 -10.70 -12.66 16.65
C PRO A 225 -11.49 -11.36 16.85
N HIS A 226 -12.27 -10.94 15.84
CA HIS A 226 -13.20 -9.82 15.94
C HIS A 226 -14.26 -9.97 17.01
N THR A 227 -14.90 -11.14 17.06
CA THR A 227 -16.00 -11.40 17.98
C THR A 227 -15.50 -11.15 19.39
N PHE A 228 -14.29 -11.61 19.71
CA PHE A 228 -13.65 -11.38 21.00
C PHE A 228 -13.31 -9.90 21.26
N GLU A 229 -12.97 -9.11 20.24
CA GLU A 229 -12.81 -7.64 20.36
C GLU A 229 -14.13 -6.94 20.69
N LEU A 230 -15.20 -7.33 20.03
CA LEU A 230 -16.53 -6.81 20.32
C LEU A 230 -16.96 -7.18 21.74
N LEU A 231 -16.75 -8.44 22.15
CA LEU A 231 -17.04 -8.90 23.50
C LEU A 231 -16.30 -8.07 24.57
N GLU A 232 -15.01 -7.76 24.36
CA GLU A 232 -14.25 -6.87 25.25
C GLU A 232 -14.88 -5.47 25.33
N ARG A 233 -15.21 -4.88 24.18
CA ARG A 233 -15.79 -3.52 24.09
C ARG A 233 -17.15 -3.40 24.75
N THR A 234 -17.94 -4.47 24.76
CA THR A 234 -19.32 -4.47 25.30
C THR A 234 -19.42 -5.06 26.70
N GLY A 235 -18.31 -5.10 27.44
CA GLY A 235 -18.30 -5.51 28.85
C GLY A 235 -18.67 -6.98 29.08
N PHE A 236 -18.29 -7.89 28.17
CA PHE A 236 -18.57 -9.32 28.33
C PHE A 236 -18.11 -9.90 29.68
N ALA A 237 -16.99 -9.40 30.22
CA ALA A 237 -16.44 -9.82 31.51
C ALA A 237 -17.40 -9.60 32.69
N ASP A 238 -18.34 -8.65 32.57
CA ASP A 238 -19.31 -8.29 33.61
C ASP A 238 -20.64 -9.04 33.44
N ARG A 239 -20.84 -9.73 32.32
CA ARG A 239 -22.07 -10.50 32.05
C ARG A 239 -22.08 -11.81 32.83
N VAL A 240 -23.25 -12.14 33.37
CA VAL A 240 -23.50 -13.41 34.06
C VAL A 240 -24.21 -14.35 33.10
N LEU A 241 -23.51 -15.39 32.64
CA LEU A 241 -24.00 -16.37 31.67
C LEU A 241 -23.82 -17.79 32.22
N PRO A 242 -24.69 -18.26 33.12
CA PRO A 242 -24.47 -19.51 33.87
C PRO A 242 -24.51 -20.76 32.97
N SER A 243 -25.17 -20.69 31.82
CA SER A 243 -25.24 -21.80 30.85
C SER A 243 -24.00 -21.89 29.95
N LEU A 244 -23.19 -20.83 29.87
CA LEU A 244 -22.05 -20.78 28.96
C LEU A 244 -20.97 -21.77 29.43
N ARG A 245 -20.63 -22.74 28.57
CA ARG A 245 -19.61 -23.75 28.80
C ARG A 245 -18.35 -23.49 28.02
N CYS A 246 -18.47 -22.95 26.81
CA CYS A 246 -17.39 -22.92 25.85
C CYS A 246 -17.43 -21.68 24.95
N LEU A 247 -16.29 -21.00 24.87
CA LEU A 247 -15.97 -20.06 23.79
C LEU A 247 -15.03 -20.77 22.81
N THR A 248 -15.33 -20.69 21.52
CA THR A 248 -14.43 -21.23 20.50
C THR A 248 -13.91 -20.12 19.61
N GLN A 249 -12.61 -20.11 19.36
CA GLN A 249 -11.95 -19.13 18.50
C GLN A 249 -11.31 -19.84 17.32
N ALA A 250 -11.68 -19.44 16.10
CA ALA A 250 -10.97 -19.87 14.89
C ALA A 250 -10.95 -18.77 13.82
N GLY A 251 -10.41 -19.11 12.65
CA GLY A 251 -10.46 -18.27 11.45
C GLY A 251 -9.44 -17.13 11.39
N GLY A 252 -8.64 -16.93 12.42
CA GLY A 252 -7.53 -16.01 12.39
C GLY A 252 -6.71 -16.17 13.66
N ARG A 253 -5.51 -15.59 13.67
CA ARG A 253 -4.68 -15.57 14.87
C ARG A 253 -5.25 -14.56 15.87
N MET A 254 -5.55 -15.00 17.09
CA MET A 254 -5.84 -14.11 18.20
C MET A 254 -4.55 -13.74 18.93
N ALA A 255 -4.44 -12.49 19.39
CA ALA A 255 -3.25 -12.04 20.12
C ALA A 255 -3.05 -12.90 21.40
N PRO A 256 -1.83 -13.36 21.71
CA PRO A 256 -1.59 -14.23 22.87
C PRO A 256 -2.07 -13.63 24.21
N ALA A 257 -1.97 -12.30 24.36
CA ALA A 257 -2.49 -11.61 25.55
C ALA A 257 -4.02 -11.75 25.69
N ARG A 258 -4.77 -11.66 24.59
CA ARG A 258 -6.22 -11.84 24.58
C ARG A 258 -6.61 -13.30 24.84
N VAL A 259 -5.87 -14.25 24.26
CA VAL A 259 -6.07 -15.68 24.55
C VAL A 259 -5.95 -15.94 26.06
N ARG A 260 -4.88 -15.46 26.70
CA ARG A 260 -4.71 -15.59 28.16
C ARG A 260 -5.85 -14.91 28.93
N ALA A 261 -6.20 -13.68 28.57
CA ALA A 261 -7.24 -12.93 29.28
C ALA A 261 -8.61 -13.62 29.26
N PHE A 262 -9.03 -14.15 28.10
CA PHE A 262 -10.29 -14.90 28.00
C PHE A 262 -10.22 -16.28 28.67
N ALA A 263 -9.07 -16.97 28.61
CA ALA A 263 -8.88 -18.24 29.32
C ALA A 263 -8.94 -18.05 30.84
N GLU A 264 -8.27 -17.03 31.38
CA GLU A 264 -8.33 -16.66 32.80
C GLU A 264 -9.73 -16.21 33.22
N LEU A 265 -10.44 -15.46 32.36
CA LEU A 265 -11.84 -15.12 32.60
C LEU A 265 -12.71 -16.38 32.68
N GLY A 266 -12.50 -17.32 31.76
CA GLY A 266 -13.18 -18.62 31.74
C GLY A 266 -12.95 -19.42 33.02
N GLN A 267 -11.70 -19.51 33.49
CA GLN A 267 -11.36 -20.15 34.76
C GLN A 267 -12.10 -19.52 35.96
N ARG A 268 -12.30 -18.19 35.96
CA ARG A 268 -13.06 -17.51 37.02
C ARG A 268 -14.57 -17.65 36.90
N ARG A 269 -15.10 -17.84 35.69
CA ARG A 269 -16.54 -17.80 35.39
C ARG A 269 -17.14 -19.18 35.06
N GLY A 270 -16.32 -20.22 34.93
CA GLY A 270 -16.77 -21.59 34.70
C GLY A 270 -16.99 -21.95 33.23
N PHE A 271 -16.25 -21.35 32.29
CA PHE A 271 -16.27 -21.72 30.87
C PHE A 271 -14.86 -21.93 30.30
N ASP A 272 -14.77 -22.72 29.24
CA ASP A 272 -13.52 -23.03 28.55
C ASP A 272 -13.31 -22.13 27.32
N LEU A 273 -12.05 -21.79 27.01
CA LEU A 273 -11.66 -21.19 25.74
C LEU A 273 -10.90 -22.19 24.88
N PHE A 274 -11.43 -22.54 23.72
CA PHE A 274 -10.74 -23.36 22.73
C PHE A 274 -10.24 -22.50 21.57
N VAL A 275 -8.93 -22.40 21.42
CA VAL A 275 -8.29 -21.77 20.25
C VAL A 275 -8.06 -22.85 19.19
N MET A 276 -8.48 -22.60 17.96
CA MET A 276 -8.51 -23.61 16.91
C MET A 276 -7.90 -23.07 15.62
N TYR A 277 -7.27 -23.96 14.86
CA TYR A 277 -6.66 -23.68 13.57
C TYR A 277 -7.29 -24.55 12.49
N GLY A 278 -7.44 -24.03 11.28
CA GLY A 278 -8.14 -24.74 10.21
C GLY A 278 -8.29 -23.94 8.92
N ALA A 279 -8.68 -24.66 7.87
CA ALA A 279 -8.83 -24.16 6.51
C ALA A 279 -10.04 -24.84 5.84
N THR A 280 -10.58 -24.21 4.80
CA THR A 280 -11.74 -24.73 4.05
C THR A 280 -11.41 -26.07 3.41
N GLU A 281 -10.18 -26.21 2.93
CA GLU A 281 -9.56 -27.39 2.32
C GLU A 281 -9.43 -28.59 3.26
N ALA A 282 -9.62 -28.37 4.57
CA ALA A 282 -9.63 -29.41 5.60
C ALA A 282 -10.99 -29.55 6.29
N THR A 283 -12.05 -28.98 5.70
CA THR A 283 -13.45 -29.18 6.11
C THR A 283 -13.81 -28.72 7.53
N ALA A 284 -12.88 -28.07 8.22
CA ALA A 284 -12.87 -26.64 8.51
C ALA A 284 -11.84 -26.37 9.62
N ARG A 285 -11.64 -27.35 10.51
CA ARG A 285 -10.69 -27.34 11.64
C ARG A 285 -9.67 -28.47 11.50
N MET A 286 -8.43 -28.19 11.88
CA MET A 286 -7.29 -29.12 11.80
C MET A 286 -6.64 -29.34 13.16
N ALA A 287 -6.66 -28.33 14.03
CA ALA A 287 -6.07 -28.40 15.35
C ALA A 287 -6.86 -27.61 16.39
N VAL A 288 -6.73 -28.03 17.65
CA VAL A 288 -7.35 -27.41 18.83
C VAL A 288 -6.30 -27.30 19.93
N LEU A 289 -6.17 -26.12 20.52
CA LEU A 289 -5.46 -25.90 21.77
C LEU A 289 -6.40 -26.31 22.92
N PRO A 290 -6.04 -27.31 23.73
CA PRO A 290 -6.78 -27.67 24.93
C PRO A 290 -6.97 -26.46 25.85
N ALA A 291 -8.16 -26.33 26.44
CA ALA A 291 -8.55 -25.14 27.21
C ALA A 291 -7.65 -24.89 28.43
N ASP A 292 -7.18 -25.95 29.08
CA ASP A 292 -6.24 -25.92 30.21
C ASP A 292 -4.85 -25.37 29.82
N LEU A 293 -4.49 -25.48 28.54
CA LEU A 293 -3.22 -24.97 27.99
C LEU A 293 -3.36 -23.56 27.41
N ALA A 294 -4.56 -22.98 27.32
CA ALA A 294 -4.77 -21.67 26.72
C ALA A 294 -4.02 -20.54 27.46
N THR A 295 -3.89 -20.64 28.78
CA THR A 295 -3.15 -19.65 29.59
C THR A 295 -1.63 -19.79 29.45
N THR A 296 -1.13 -21.03 29.36
CA THR A 296 0.32 -21.32 29.37
C THR A 296 0.94 -21.37 27.97
N ALA A 297 0.18 -21.75 26.95
CA ALA A 297 0.61 -21.86 25.56
C ALA A 297 -0.24 -21.04 24.57
N PRO A 298 -0.54 -19.75 24.82
CA PRO A 298 -1.45 -18.94 24.00
C PRO A 298 -0.94 -18.59 22.60
N THR A 299 0.31 -18.93 22.28
CA THR A 299 0.89 -18.78 20.93
C THR A 299 0.64 -19.99 20.04
N SER A 300 0.20 -21.10 20.63
CA SER A 300 0.05 -22.41 20.00
C SER A 300 -1.28 -22.53 19.24
N ILE A 301 -1.26 -23.29 18.14
CA ILE A 301 -2.47 -23.77 17.47
C ILE A 301 -2.97 -25.10 18.05
N GLY A 302 -2.24 -25.66 19.02
CA GLY A 302 -2.62 -26.85 19.76
C GLY A 302 -2.14 -28.15 19.14
N LEU A 303 -2.99 -29.17 19.25
CA LEU A 303 -2.76 -30.53 18.76
C LEU A 303 -3.64 -30.80 17.52
N PRO A 304 -3.20 -31.64 16.58
CA PRO A 304 -4.07 -32.13 15.51
C PRO A 304 -5.37 -32.73 16.08
N LEU A 305 -6.47 -32.58 15.35
CA LEU A 305 -7.73 -33.22 15.71
C LEU A 305 -7.60 -34.75 15.76
N PRO A 306 -8.45 -35.46 16.54
CA PRO A 306 -8.46 -36.91 16.58
C PRO A 306 -8.54 -37.54 15.17
N GLY A 307 -7.69 -38.54 14.91
CA GLY A 307 -7.62 -39.21 13.60
C GLY A 307 -6.89 -38.42 12.50
N THR A 308 -6.21 -37.33 12.85
CA THR A 308 -5.45 -36.49 11.91
C THR A 308 -4.01 -36.28 12.40
N SER A 309 -3.12 -35.83 11.52
CA SER A 309 -1.73 -35.55 11.88
C SER A 309 -1.12 -34.37 11.10
N PHE A 310 -0.02 -33.86 11.63
CA PHE A 310 0.80 -32.83 10.98
C PHE A 310 2.20 -33.37 10.68
N SER A 311 2.77 -32.91 9.58
CA SER A 311 4.18 -33.07 9.24
C SER A 311 4.77 -31.77 8.71
N LEU A 312 6.10 -31.62 8.74
CA LEU A 312 6.80 -30.46 8.17
C LEU A 312 7.48 -30.85 6.86
N ALA A 313 7.15 -30.14 5.78
CA ALA A 313 7.90 -30.21 4.53
C ALA A 313 9.05 -29.19 4.56
N PRO A 314 10.28 -29.56 4.17
CA PRO A 314 11.41 -28.64 4.14
C PRO A 314 11.16 -27.42 3.23
N VAL A 315 11.60 -26.25 3.66
CA VAL A 315 11.54 -24.99 2.89
C VAL A 315 12.93 -24.36 2.88
N GLU A 316 13.43 -24.00 1.70
CA GLU A 316 14.75 -23.39 1.54
C GLU A 316 14.82 -22.03 2.25
N GLY A 317 15.85 -21.83 3.07
CA GLY A 317 16.04 -20.60 3.85
C GLY A 317 15.19 -20.48 5.12
N ALA A 318 14.41 -21.51 5.48
CA ALA A 318 13.72 -21.55 6.78
C ALA A 318 14.68 -21.82 7.95
N GLU A 319 14.32 -21.33 9.13
CA GLU A 319 15.06 -21.62 10.38
C GLU A 319 15.06 -23.13 10.67
N PRO A 320 16.12 -23.67 11.34
CA PRO A 320 16.13 -25.06 11.74
C PRO A 320 14.89 -25.45 12.56
N GLY A 321 14.23 -26.54 12.17
CA GLY A 321 12.99 -27.02 12.82
C GLY A 321 11.71 -26.31 12.36
N VAL A 322 11.81 -25.37 11.41
CA VAL A 322 10.67 -24.73 10.74
C VAL A 322 10.51 -25.32 9.33
N GLY A 323 9.28 -25.64 8.95
CA GLY A 323 8.94 -26.09 7.59
C GLY A 323 7.50 -25.73 7.23
N GLU A 324 7.09 -26.04 6.00
CA GLU A 324 5.69 -25.91 5.61
C GLU A 324 4.86 -27.00 6.30
N LEU A 325 3.79 -26.58 6.98
CA LEU A 325 2.86 -27.46 7.66
C LEU A 325 2.02 -28.21 6.62
N VAL A 326 2.10 -29.53 6.69
CA VAL A 326 1.30 -30.45 5.88
C VAL A 326 0.34 -31.18 6.80
N PHE A 327 -0.95 -31.13 6.45
CA PHE A 327 -2.03 -31.75 7.20
C PHE A 327 -2.49 -33.04 6.51
N HIS A 328 -2.68 -34.08 7.33
CA HIS A 328 -3.11 -35.40 6.91
C HIS A 328 -4.36 -35.79 7.69
N GLY A 329 -5.38 -36.28 7.00
CA GLY A 329 -6.59 -36.76 7.65
C GLY A 329 -7.74 -37.00 6.68
N PRO A 330 -8.78 -37.72 7.13
CA PRO A 330 -9.96 -38.03 6.32
C PRO A 330 -10.81 -36.80 5.95
N ASN A 331 -10.53 -35.64 6.55
CA ASN A 331 -11.21 -34.38 6.31
C ASN A 331 -10.50 -33.47 5.28
N VAL A 332 -9.41 -33.95 4.66
CA VAL A 332 -8.78 -33.28 3.50
C VAL A 332 -9.73 -33.32 2.30
N MET A 333 -9.90 -32.18 1.65
CA MET A 333 -10.75 -32.02 0.46
C MET A 333 -10.44 -33.04 -0.65
N LEU A 334 -11.40 -33.26 -1.56
CA LEU A 334 -11.15 -34.01 -2.80
C LEU A 334 -10.17 -33.26 -3.71
N GLY A 335 -10.17 -31.93 -3.67
CA GLY A 335 -9.30 -31.09 -4.49
C GLY A 335 -9.97 -29.77 -4.83
N TYR A 336 -9.35 -29.01 -5.71
CA TYR A 336 -9.96 -27.79 -6.22
C TYR A 336 -10.77 -28.05 -7.48
N ALA A 337 -11.71 -27.14 -7.75
CA ALA A 337 -12.37 -26.97 -9.03
C ALA A 337 -12.15 -25.53 -9.50
N GLU A 338 -11.63 -25.36 -10.71
CA GLU A 338 -11.44 -24.07 -11.38
C GLU A 338 -12.37 -23.93 -12.60
N LEU A 339 -12.88 -25.06 -13.11
CA LEU A 339 -13.85 -25.16 -14.19
C LEU A 339 -14.96 -26.16 -13.86
N ALA A 340 -16.12 -26.05 -14.52
CA ALA A 340 -17.26 -26.97 -14.35
C ALA A 340 -16.89 -28.45 -14.60
N ALA A 341 -15.93 -28.72 -15.49
CA ALA A 341 -15.44 -30.07 -15.77
C ALA A 341 -14.76 -30.72 -14.54
N ASP A 342 -14.19 -29.92 -13.63
CA ASP A 342 -13.50 -30.44 -12.44
C ASP A 342 -14.47 -31.04 -11.42
N LEU A 343 -15.77 -30.74 -11.52
CA LEU A 343 -16.81 -31.30 -10.66
C LEU A 343 -17.00 -32.81 -10.86
N ALA A 344 -16.53 -33.35 -11.99
CA ALA A 344 -16.56 -34.78 -12.30
C ALA A 344 -15.38 -35.55 -11.69
N LEU A 345 -14.35 -34.86 -11.19
CA LEU A 345 -13.14 -35.49 -10.68
C LEU A 345 -13.37 -36.10 -9.29
N GLY A 346 -12.70 -37.22 -9.02
CA GLY A 346 -12.58 -37.80 -7.68
C GLY A 346 -11.55 -37.05 -6.82
N ALA A 347 -10.99 -37.72 -5.82
CA ALA A 347 -9.89 -37.17 -5.02
C ALA A 347 -8.63 -36.98 -5.89
N THR A 348 -8.14 -35.76 -5.94
CA THR A 348 -6.91 -35.34 -6.63
C THR A 348 -5.79 -34.97 -5.65
N VAL A 349 -6.08 -34.94 -4.36
CA VAL A 349 -5.12 -34.71 -3.26
C VAL A 349 -5.38 -35.71 -2.14
N ASP A 350 -4.32 -36.10 -1.45
CA ASP A 350 -4.32 -37.04 -0.31
C ASP A 350 -3.93 -36.33 1.00
N HIS A 351 -3.17 -35.24 0.90
CA HIS A 351 -2.78 -34.38 2.02
C HIS A 351 -2.90 -32.91 1.66
N LEU A 352 -3.07 -32.05 2.66
CA LEU A 352 -3.14 -30.61 2.48
C LEU A 352 -1.80 -29.97 2.83
N ARG A 353 -1.08 -29.49 1.82
CA ARG A 353 -0.02 -28.50 2.02
C ARG A 353 -0.67 -27.16 2.34
N THR A 354 -0.61 -26.75 3.60
CA THR A 354 -1.39 -25.60 4.10
C THR A 354 -0.90 -24.26 3.57
N GLY A 355 0.37 -24.19 3.14
CA GLY A 355 1.04 -22.93 2.85
C GLY A 355 1.44 -22.15 4.10
N ASP A 356 1.30 -22.73 5.30
CA ASP A 356 1.68 -22.13 6.58
C ASP A 356 3.05 -22.68 7.01
N LEU A 357 3.96 -21.82 7.47
CA LEU A 357 5.21 -22.24 8.10
C LEU A 357 4.94 -22.52 9.57
N ALA A 358 5.36 -23.68 10.04
CA ALA A 358 5.17 -24.10 11.42
C ALA A 358 6.42 -24.77 11.99
N ARG A 359 6.40 -24.92 13.31
CA ARG A 359 7.33 -25.78 14.05
C ARG A 359 6.57 -26.57 15.09
N GLN A 360 7.08 -27.75 15.41
CA GLN A 360 6.63 -28.50 16.57
C GLN A 360 7.48 -28.14 17.78
N ARG A 361 6.83 -27.85 18.90
CA ARG A 361 7.47 -27.56 20.18
C ARG A 361 7.92 -28.86 20.86
N PRO A 362 8.88 -28.80 21.81
CA PRO A 362 9.30 -29.97 22.58
C PRO A 362 8.17 -30.64 23.39
N ASP A 363 7.12 -29.89 23.75
CA ASP A 363 5.93 -30.39 24.44
C ASP A 363 4.89 -31.00 23.48
N GLY A 364 5.21 -31.14 22.19
CA GLY A 364 4.35 -31.74 21.17
C GLY A 364 3.34 -30.79 20.54
N LEU A 365 3.18 -29.57 21.08
CA LEU A 365 2.27 -28.56 20.56
C LEU A 365 2.80 -27.93 19.26
N TRP A 366 1.90 -27.46 18.41
CA TRP A 366 2.25 -26.84 17.12
C TRP A 366 2.12 -25.32 17.17
N GLU A 367 3.08 -24.63 16.56
CA GLU A 367 3.04 -23.18 16.40
C GLU A 367 3.16 -22.82 14.91
N VAL A 368 2.20 -22.04 14.41
CA VAL A 368 2.33 -21.37 13.12
C VAL A 368 3.21 -20.14 13.30
N VAL A 369 4.34 -20.14 12.60
CA VAL A 369 5.38 -19.09 12.65
C VAL A 369 5.43 -18.26 11.37
N GLY A 370 4.63 -18.57 10.36
CA GLY A 370 4.55 -17.74 9.16
C GLY A 370 3.72 -18.41 8.09
N ARG A 371 3.84 -17.95 6.85
CA ARG A 371 3.28 -18.64 5.68
C ARG A 371 4.26 -18.66 4.54
N THR A 372 4.29 -19.77 3.84
CA THR A 372 5.06 -19.97 2.60
C THR A 372 4.58 -19.03 1.49
N ARG A 373 3.32 -18.56 1.55
CA ARG A 373 2.67 -17.78 0.47
C ARG A 373 2.07 -16.42 0.86
N ARG A 374 2.04 -15.98 2.13
CA ARG A 374 1.75 -14.56 2.46
C ARG A 374 3.01 -13.72 2.39
N ILE A 375 3.66 -13.83 1.24
CA ILE A 375 4.83 -13.06 0.90
C ILE A 375 4.34 -11.89 0.05
N ALA A 376 4.32 -10.69 0.63
CA ALA A 376 4.20 -9.49 -0.18
C ALA A 376 5.51 -9.27 -0.92
N LYS A 377 5.43 -9.04 -2.23
CA LYS A 377 6.59 -8.69 -3.06
C LYS A 377 6.63 -7.18 -3.27
N VAL A 378 7.12 -6.49 -2.25
CA VAL A 378 7.12 -5.02 -2.23
C VAL A 378 8.53 -4.52 -2.50
N CYS A 379 8.70 -3.67 -3.51
CA CYS A 379 10.01 -3.14 -3.93
C CYS A 379 11.06 -4.24 -4.22
N GLY A 380 10.62 -5.38 -4.75
CA GLY A 380 11.50 -6.53 -5.02
C GLY A 380 11.90 -7.36 -3.80
N LEU A 381 11.45 -6.99 -2.59
CA LEU A 381 11.71 -7.71 -1.35
C LEU A 381 10.54 -8.65 -1.02
N ARG A 382 10.88 -9.87 -0.57
CA ARG A 382 9.90 -10.87 -0.13
C ARG A 382 9.63 -10.66 1.36
N VAL A 383 8.46 -10.12 1.68
CA VAL A 383 8.07 -9.81 3.06
C VAL A 383 7.04 -10.81 3.55
N ASP A 384 7.41 -11.60 4.56
CA ASP A 384 6.48 -12.47 5.29
C ASP A 384 5.53 -11.60 6.12
N LEU A 385 4.30 -11.47 5.63
CA LEU A 385 3.27 -10.64 6.23
C LEU A 385 2.82 -11.17 7.59
N ASP A 386 2.84 -12.49 7.79
CA ASP A 386 2.48 -13.09 9.09
C ASP A 386 3.54 -12.76 10.11
N ARG A 387 4.83 -12.94 9.81
CA ARG A 387 5.93 -12.52 10.70
C ARG A 387 5.78 -11.05 11.09
N LEU A 388 5.47 -10.19 10.12
CA LEU A 388 5.26 -8.76 10.35
C LEU A 388 4.10 -8.50 11.32
N GLU A 389 2.94 -9.14 11.13
CA GLU A 389 1.80 -9.07 12.06
C GLU A 389 2.20 -9.51 13.48
N ARG A 390 2.94 -10.62 13.62
CA ARG A 390 3.34 -11.13 14.95
C ARG A 390 4.25 -10.15 15.69
N THR A 391 5.19 -9.53 14.98
CA THR A 391 6.11 -8.54 15.56
C THR A 391 5.38 -7.27 16.01
N LEU A 392 4.40 -6.81 15.23
CA LEU A 392 3.62 -5.62 15.55
C LEU A 392 2.59 -5.86 16.68
N ALA A 393 1.97 -7.04 16.72
CA ALA A 393 1.01 -7.41 17.75
C ALA A 393 1.61 -7.49 19.17
N ALA A 394 2.93 -7.70 19.31
CA ALA A 394 3.63 -7.76 20.59
C ALA A 394 3.59 -6.45 21.41
N ARG A 395 3.12 -5.34 20.82
CA ARG A 395 3.02 -4.00 21.45
C ARG A 395 1.61 -3.64 21.94
N GLY A 396 0.70 -4.60 22.00
CA GLY A 396 -0.65 -4.41 22.56
C GLY A 396 -1.65 -3.75 21.59
N THR A 397 -1.44 -3.92 20.29
CA THR A 397 -2.29 -3.37 19.22
C THR A 397 -2.84 -4.53 18.37
N VAL A 398 -4.11 -4.45 17.97
CA VAL A 398 -4.68 -5.40 17.00
C VAL A 398 -4.20 -4.98 15.61
N VAL A 399 -3.44 -5.86 14.94
CA VAL A 399 -2.78 -5.56 13.67
C VAL A 399 -3.00 -6.69 12.67
N ALA A 400 -3.29 -6.32 11.42
CA ALA A 400 -3.33 -7.22 10.27
C ALA A 400 -2.54 -6.60 9.10
N CYS A 401 -1.81 -7.41 8.33
CA CYS A 401 -0.94 -6.99 7.24
C CYS A 401 -1.36 -7.65 5.92
N ALA A 402 -1.71 -6.88 4.89
CA ALA A 402 -2.06 -7.40 3.57
C ALA A 402 -1.03 -6.97 2.51
N ASP A 403 -0.97 -7.72 1.41
CA ASP A 403 -0.22 -7.32 0.23
C ASP A 403 -1.05 -6.29 -0.55
N GLY A 404 -0.59 -5.05 -0.60
CA GLY A 404 -1.17 -3.95 -1.37
C GLY A 404 -0.53 -3.75 -2.74
N ASP A 405 0.09 -4.80 -3.30
CA ASP A 405 0.91 -4.84 -4.51
C ASP A 405 2.26 -4.10 -4.34
N ASP A 406 2.24 -2.76 -4.33
CA ASP A 406 3.44 -1.93 -4.25
C ASP A 406 3.85 -1.58 -2.81
N ARG A 407 3.05 -2.00 -1.82
CA ARG A 407 3.22 -1.72 -0.38
C ARG A 407 2.61 -2.83 0.46
N VAL A 408 3.14 -3.01 1.67
CA VAL A 408 2.47 -3.77 2.72
C VAL A 408 1.46 -2.87 3.40
N VAL A 409 0.21 -3.28 3.43
CA VAL A 409 -0.87 -2.55 4.10
C VAL A 409 -1.03 -3.10 5.50
N VAL A 410 -0.91 -2.27 6.53
CA VAL A 410 -1.01 -2.64 7.94
C VAL A 410 -2.27 -1.99 8.51
N GLY A 411 -3.34 -2.77 8.67
CA GLY A 411 -4.55 -2.35 9.37
C GLY A 411 -4.33 -2.40 10.87
N VAL A 412 -4.67 -1.33 11.55
CA VAL A 412 -4.46 -1.16 12.99
C VAL A 412 -5.74 -0.73 13.67
N VAL A 413 -6.19 -1.45 14.69
CA VAL A 413 -7.32 -1.01 15.52
C VAL A 413 -6.83 -0.22 16.72
N ALA A 414 -7.36 0.99 16.91
CA ALA A 414 -7.04 1.84 18.06
C ALA A 414 -7.61 1.22 19.36
N GLY A 415 -6.73 0.89 20.31
CA GLY A 415 -7.12 0.42 21.65
C GLY A 415 -7.25 1.56 22.67
N ALA A 416 -7.18 1.24 23.97
CA ALA A 416 -7.24 2.21 25.07
C ALA A 416 -6.04 3.19 25.17
N ARG A 417 -5.05 3.06 24.28
CA ARG A 417 -3.90 3.97 24.17
C ARG A 417 -3.86 4.59 22.77
N PRO A 418 -3.46 5.86 22.63
CA PRO A 418 -3.29 6.48 21.33
C PRO A 418 -2.28 5.69 20.50
N VAL A 419 -2.69 5.27 19.30
CA VAL A 419 -1.81 4.59 18.36
C VAL A 419 -1.28 5.62 17.37
N ASP A 420 0.05 5.79 17.33
CA ASP A 420 0.71 6.62 16.33
C ASP A 420 0.97 5.81 15.04
N PRO A 421 0.29 6.12 13.92
CA PRO A 421 0.47 5.39 12.66
C PRO A 421 1.88 5.51 12.10
N VAL A 422 2.59 6.61 12.42
CA VAL A 422 3.96 6.84 11.98
C VAL A 422 4.92 5.90 12.71
N SER A 423 4.72 5.70 14.01
CA SER A 423 5.47 4.71 14.80
C SER A 423 5.24 3.29 14.29
N ILE A 424 3.99 2.89 14.00
CA ILE A 424 3.70 1.54 13.48
C ILE A 424 4.27 1.35 12.08
N ALA A 425 4.23 2.36 11.22
CA ALA A 425 4.82 2.29 9.88
C ALA A 425 6.35 2.14 9.96
N ALA A 426 7.00 2.80 10.92
CA ALA A 426 8.42 2.69 11.18
C ALA A 426 8.82 1.31 11.74
N ASP A 427 8.03 0.78 12.68
CA ASP A 427 8.26 -0.53 13.28
C ASP A 427 8.03 -1.65 12.24
N ALA A 428 6.98 -1.53 11.44
CA ALA A 428 6.67 -2.46 10.36
C ALA A 428 7.77 -2.45 9.29
N ALA A 429 8.25 -1.27 8.91
CA ALA A 429 9.39 -1.12 7.99
C ALA A 429 10.67 -1.73 8.56
N GLY A 430 10.95 -1.52 9.85
CA GLY A 430 12.09 -2.12 10.55
C GLY A 430 12.04 -3.64 10.62
N ALA A 431 10.86 -4.21 10.90
CA ALA A 431 10.65 -5.66 11.02
C ALA A 431 10.63 -6.39 9.66
N SER A 432 10.20 -5.71 8.59
CA SER A 432 10.11 -6.27 7.23
C SER A 432 11.33 -5.98 6.34
N GLY A 433 12.21 -5.05 6.74
CA GLY A 433 13.31 -4.57 5.90
C GLY A 433 12.87 -3.63 4.77
N LEU A 434 11.59 -3.24 4.72
CA LEU A 434 11.05 -2.27 3.77
C LEU A 434 11.43 -0.83 4.16
N ALA A 435 11.37 0.08 3.20
CA ALA A 435 11.27 1.50 3.52
C ALA A 435 9.89 1.80 4.13
N VAL A 436 9.78 2.84 4.97
CA VAL A 436 8.49 3.28 5.54
C VAL A 436 7.46 3.58 4.45
N THR A 437 7.88 3.99 3.26
CA THR A 437 7.01 4.20 2.09
C THR A 437 6.50 2.91 1.45
N GLY A 438 7.15 1.78 1.71
CA GLY A 438 6.68 0.43 1.35
C GLY A 438 5.69 -0.13 2.37
N VAL A 439 5.35 0.63 3.40
CA VAL A 439 4.33 0.28 4.39
C VAL A 439 3.27 1.37 4.38
N HIS A 440 2.00 0.97 4.31
CA HIS A 440 0.87 1.85 4.47
C HIS A 440 0.11 1.42 5.72
N VAL A 441 0.00 2.30 6.71
CA VAL A 441 -0.74 2.01 7.94
C VAL A 441 -2.09 2.66 7.84
N GLU A 442 -3.13 1.85 8.00
CA GLU A 442 -4.51 2.30 8.05
C GLU A 442 -5.02 2.13 9.47
N VAL A 443 -5.38 3.24 10.12
CA VAL A 443 -6.02 3.19 11.45
C VAL A 443 -7.51 2.99 11.24
N LEU A 444 -8.04 1.97 11.90
CA LEU A 444 -9.40 1.51 11.72
C LEU A 444 -10.10 1.44 13.09
N ASP A 445 -11.39 1.73 13.10
CA ASP A 445 -12.23 1.49 14.28
C ASP A 445 -12.39 -0.01 14.53
N ASP A 446 -12.29 -0.83 13.47
CA ASP A 446 -12.14 -2.27 13.49
C ASP A 446 -11.57 -2.79 12.15
N LEU A 447 -10.90 -3.95 12.12
CA LEU A 447 -10.37 -4.52 10.88
C LEU A 447 -11.51 -4.88 9.91
N PRO A 448 -11.36 -4.63 8.58
CA PRO A 448 -12.33 -5.08 7.60
C PRO A 448 -12.42 -6.60 7.66
N ARG A 449 -13.64 -7.11 7.65
CA ARG A 449 -13.92 -8.53 7.85
C ARG A 449 -14.86 -9.05 6.80
N LEU A 450 -14.65 -10.29 6.42
CA LEU A 450 -15.60 -11.04 5.61
C LEU A 450 -16.86 -11.26 6.46
N PRO A 451 -18.02 -11.59 5.86
CA PRO A 451 -19.23 -11.96 6.61
C PRO A 451 -18.96 -13.04 7.67
N ASN A 452 -17.95 -13.86 7.40
CA ASN A 452 -17.44 -14.90 8.27
C ASN A 452 -16.60 -14.45 9.48
N GLY A 453 -16.39 -13.16 9.65
CA GLY A 453 -15.66 -12.53 10.75
C GLY A 453 -14.12 -12.60 10.65
N LYS A 454 -13.55 -13.38 9.72
CA LYS A 454 -12.10 -13.33 9.44
C LYS A 454 -11.75 -11.95 8.89
N VAL A 455 -10.51 -11.52 9.14
CA VAL A 455 -9.97 -10.32 8.47
C VAL A 455 -10.07 -10.53 6.97
N ASP A 456 -10.77 -9.63 6.29
CA ASP A 456 -10.81 -9.58 4.85
C ASP A 456 -9.51 -8.93 4.37
N TYR A 457 -8.48 -9.74 4.18
CA TYR A 457 -7.19 -9.24 3.68
C TYR A 457 -7.29 -8.63 2.28
N ARG A 458 -8.32 -8.97 1.49
CA ARG A 458 -8.54 -8.31 0.19
C ARG A 458 -9.25 -6.99 0.32
N ALA A 459 -10.18 -6.83 1.26
CA ALA A 459 -10.70 -5.52 1.61
C ALA A 459 -9.62 -4.69 2.32
N LEU A 460 -8.76 -5.29 3.14
CA LEU A 460 -7.63 -4.59 3.78
C LEU A 460 -6.56 -4.17 2.76
N ALA A 461 -6.12 -5.09 1.90
CA ALA A 461 -5.31 -4.75 0.72
C ALA A 461 -6.03 -3.74 -0.14
N GLY A 462 -7.34 -3.92 -0.29
CA GLY A 462 -8.29 -3.07 -0.97
C GLY A 462 -8.45 -1.69 -0.35
N LEU A 463 -8.18 -1.49 0.95
CA LEU A 463 -8.17 -0.20 1.64
C LEU A 463 -6.85 0.52 1.35
N GLY A 464 -5.73 -0.21 1.27
CA GLY A 464 -4.48 0.36 0.76
C GLY A 464 -4.51 0.62 -0.75
N GLN A 465 -5.22 -0.23 -1.51
CA GLN A 465 -5.46 -0.04 -2.94
C GLN A 465 -6.57 0.99 -3.19
N LEU A 466 -7.55 1.18 -2.31
CA LEU A 466 -8.48 2.32 -2.36
C LEU A 466 -7.73 3.57 -1.95
N ALA A 467 -6.91 3.61 -0.89
CA ALA A 467 -6.04 4.75 -0.64
C ALA A 467 -5.15 5.06 -1.87
N GLY A 468 -4.74 4.04 -2.64
CA GLY A 468 -4.10 4.16 -3.96
C GLY A 468 -5.00 4.52 -5.16
N ARG A 469 -6.26 4.05 -5.22
CA ARG A 469 -7.22 4.16 -6.34
C ARG A 469 -8.27 5.25 -6.13
N VAL A 470 -8.63 5.61 -4.90
CA VAL A 470 -9.21 6.87 -4.42
C VAL A 470 -8.19 7.99 -4.65
N GLY A 471 -6.88 7.70 -4.59
CA GLY A 471 -5.84 8.54 -5.19
C GLY A 471 -5.92 8.70 -6.72
N ALA A 472 -6.70 7.86 -7.43
CA ALA A 472 -6.90 7.92 -8.89
C ALA A 472 -8.36 8.23 -9.32
N GLY A 473 -9.34 8.11 -8.42
CA GLY A 473 -10.78 8.26 -8.66
C GLY A 473 -11.47 9.29 -7.76
N ALA A 474 -10.95 9.55 -6.55
CA ALA A 474 -11.32 10.70 -5.74
C ALA A 474 -10.52 11.96 -6.07
N GLU A 475 -9.84 11.95 -7.22
CA GLU A 475 -9.61 13.16 -8.03
C GLU A 475 -10.94 13.73 -8.62
N ARG A 476 -12.11 13.08 -8.42
CA ARG A 476 -13.41 13.56 -8.96
C ARG A 476 -14.63 13.63 -8.03
N ARG A 477 -14.61 13.22 -6.75
CA ARG A 477 -15.84 13.32 -5.91
C ARG A 477 -15.73 13.54 -4.39
N ILE A 478 -14.62 13.25 -3.70
CA ILE A 478 -14.54 13.49 -2.22
C ILE A 478 -13.99 14.90 -1.93
N GLU A 479 -14.62 15.85 -2.60
CA GLU A 479 -14.52 17.29 -2.36
C GLU A 479 -15.55 17.72 -1.31
N ALA A 480 -15.91 16.85 -0.35
CA ALA A 480 -17.00 17.13 0.58
C ALA A 480 -16.75 16.92 2.09
N SER A 481 -15.64 16.36 2.60
CA SER A 481 -15.54 16.25 4.09
C SER A 481 -14.17 16.20 4.80
N ALA A 482 -13.01 16.41 4.16
CA ALA A 482 -11.76 16.62 4.92
C ALA A 482 -10.93 17.73 4.29
N ARG A 483 -10.97 18.94 4.86
CA ARG A 483 -10.11 20.04 4.43
C ARG A 483 -8.66 19.74 4.83
N VAL A 484 -7.75 19.82 3.87
CA VAL A 484 -6.29 19.83 4.10
C VAL A 484 -5.99 20.88 5.16
N SER A 485 -5.25 20.54 6.21
CA SER A 485 -4.98 21.49 7.30
C SER A 485 -3.68 22.26 7.05
N ALA A 486 -3.58 23.46 7.62
CA ALA A 486 -2.35 24.26 7.58
C ALA A 486 -1.15 23.53 8.22
N THR A 487 -1.44 22.61 9.15
CA THR A 487 -0.48 21.71 9.80
C THR A 487 0.11 20.67 8.85
N ASP A 488 -0.66 20.19 7.87
CA ASP A 488 -0.17 19.24 6.85
C ASP A 488 0.84 19.91 5.92
N VAL A 489 0.56 21.15 5.54
CA VAL A 489 1.44 21.99 4.72
C VAL A 489 2.73 22.32 5.49
N ALA A 490 2.64 22.65 6.78
CA ALA A 490 3.80 22.89 7.64
C ALA A 490 4.66 21.63 7.86
N ALA A 491 4.05 20.47 8.06
CA ALA A 491 4.75 19.19 8.18
C ALA A 491 5.43 18.77 6.87
N LEU A 492 4.86 19.13 5.73
CA LEU A 492 5.51 18.96 4.43
C LEU A 492 6.76 19.84 4.30
N TYR A 493 6.66 21.13 4.69
CA TYR A 493 7.82 22.02 4.73
C TYR A 493 8.91 21.54 5.68
N ALA A 494 8.54 21.06 6.88
CA ALA A 494 9.49 20.57 7.86
C ALA A 494 10.36 19.44 7.31
N ARG A 495 9.73 18.52 6.58
CA ARG A 495 10.37 17.33 6.01
C ARG A 495 11.25 17.65 4.81
N LEU A 496 10.73 18.45 3.87
CA LEU A 496 11.40 18.71 2.60
C LEU A 496 12.48 19.80 2.71
N LEU A 497 12.30 20.79 3.58
CA LEU A 497 13.28 21.85 3.82
C LEU A 497 14.29 21.50 4.92
N GLY A 498 14.06 20.41 5.67
CA GLY A 498 14.87 20.02 6.82
C GLY A 498 14.78 21.01 7.96
N ARG A 499 13.55 21.49 8.23
CA ARG A 499 13.21 22.54 9.20
C ARG A 499 12.16 22.00 10.18
N PRO A 500 12.54 21.16 11.15
CA PRO A 500 11.59 20.56 12.09
C PRO A 500 10.73 21.59 12.85
N GLU A 501 11.21 22.83 12.95
CA GLU A 501 10.53 23.98 13.54
C GLU A 501 9.42 24.62 12.69
N ALA A 502 9.14 24.15 11.46
CA ALA A 502 8.19 24.78 10.55
C ALA A 502 6.76 24.82 11.10
N ARG A 503 6.15 26.01 11.09
CA ARG A 503 4.81 26.31 11.62
C ARG A 503 3.81 26.61 10.51
N PRO A 504 2.49 26.51 10.78
CA PRO A 504 1.43 26.92 9.85
C PRO A 504 1.50 28.38 9.37
N THR A 505 2.17 29.25 10.12
CA THR A 505 2.39 30.66 9.77
C THR A 505 3.56 30.87 8.81
N ASP A 506 4.39 29.85 8.58
CA ASP A 506 5.62 29.99 7.82
C ASP A 506 5.36 29.78 6.32
N SER A 507 6.12 30.51 5.50
CA SER A 507 6.13 30.35 4.05
C SER A 507 7.38 29.61 3.59
N PHE A 508 7.34 29.05 2.37
CA PHE A 508 8.50 28.41 1.76
C PHE A 508 9.71 29.37 1.71
N LEU A 509 9.49 30.65 1.42
CA LEU A 509 10.53 31.69 1.48
C LEU A 509 11.04 31.94 2.90
N GLY A 510 10.13 31.98 3.88
CA GLY A 510 10.47 32.20 5.28
C GLY A 510 11.34 31.09 5.88
N LEU A 511 11.15 29.85 5.41
CA LEU A 511 11.92 28.67 5.83
C LEU A 511 13.25 28.50 5.05
N GLY A 512 13.56 29.42 4.14
CA GLY A 512 14.79 29.40 3.34
C GLY A 512 14.78 28.36 2.21
N GLY A 513 13.60 28.12 1.63
CA GLY A 513 13.45 27.33 0.41
C GLY A 513 14.23 27.92 -0.77
N ASP A 514 14.71 27.05 -1.66
CA ASP A 514 15.58 27.42 -2.77
C ASP A 514 15.15 26.75 -4.08
N SER A 515 15.85 27.06 -5.18
CA SER A 515 15.48 26.56 -6.51
C SER A 515 15.49 25.03 -6.67
N LEU A 516 16.23 24.30 -5.83
CA LEU A 516 16.33 22.84 -5.88
C LEU A 516 15.17 22.20 -5.12
N SER A 517 14.92 22.67 -3.90
CA SER A 517 13.77 22.26 -3.08
C SER A 517 12.43 22.74 -3.64
N TYR A 518 12.43 23.79 -4.46
CA TYR A 518 11.24 24.37 -5.08
C TYR A 518 10.44 23.37 -5.92
N VAL A 519 11.13 22.62 -6.79
CA VAL A 519 10.48 21.67 -7.71
C VAL A 519 9.85 20.52 -6.93
N GLU A 520 10.58 20.00 -5.95
CA GLU A 520 10.09 18.92 -5.09
C GLU A 520 8.91 19.38 -4.21
N VAL A 521 9.04 20.55 -3.56
CA VAL A 521 7.99 21.09 -2.69
C VAL A 521 6.76 21.52 -3.49
N SER A 522 6.91 22.15 -4.66
CA SER A 522 5.76 22.52 -5.51
C SER A 522 4.98 21.28 -5.96
N ILE A 523 5.66 20.21 -6.40
CA ILE A 523 4.99 18.97 -6.81
C ILE A 523 4.26 18.34 -5.62
N GLN A 524 4.88 18.29 -4.44
CA GLN A 524 4.24 17.69 -3.27
C GLN A 524 3.12 18.56 -2.70
N LEU A 525 3.25 19.89 -2.73
CA LEU A 525 2.18 20.82 -2.35
C LEU A 525 1.02 20.79 -3.34
N GLU A 526 1.29 20.74 -4.64
CA GLU A 526 0.24 20.63 -5.66
C GLU A 526 -0.49 19.28 -5.54
N ARG A 527 0.23 18.20 -5.17
CA ARG A 527 -0.40 16.91 -4.82
C ARG A 527 -1.23 16.98 -3.53
N LEU A 528 -0.80 17.79 -2.55
CA LEU A 528 -1.47 17.93 -1.25
C LEU A 528 -2.70 18.85 -1.35
N LEU A 529 -2.59 19.98 -2.07
CA LEU A 529 -3.62 21.04 -2.16
C LEU A 529 -4.53 20.90 -3.40
N GLY A 530 -4.08 20.18 -4.43
CA GLY A 530 -4.77 19.98 -5.71
C GLY A 530 -4.58 21.14 -6.70
N HIS A 531 -4.47 22.37 -6.21
CA HIS A 531 -4.09 23.55 -6.97
C HIS A 531 -3.09 24.37 -6.15
N LEU A 532 -2.03 24.84 -6.79
CA LEU A 532 -1.03 25.68 -6.15
C LEU A 532 -1.17 27.11 -6.69
N PRO A 533 -1.54 28.10 -5.85
CA PRO A 533 -1.81 29.45 -6.31
C PRO A 533 -0.56 30.17 -6.80
N ALA A 534 -0.73 31.11 -7.72
CA ALA A 534 0.34 31.97 -8.17
C ALA A 534 0.89 32.77 -6.97
N GLY A 535 2.20 32.69 -6.73
CA GLY A 535 2.83 33.35 -5.58
C GLY A 535 2.81 32.54 -4.27
N TRP A 536 2.41 31.26 -4.30
CA TRP A 536 2.49 30.33 -3.16
C TRP A 536 3.79 30.35 -2.34
N PRO A 537 5.00 30.61 -2.89
CA PRO A 537 6.24 30.49 -2.11
C PRO A 537 6.32 31.51 -0.98
N ALA A 538 5.70 32.68 -1.19
CA ALA A 538 5.62 33.76 -0.21
C ALA A 538 4.42 33.64 0.73
N MET A 539 3.47 32.74 0.45
CA MET A 539 2.26 32.56 1.24
C MET A 539 2.53 31.69 2.47
N PRO A 540 2.00 32.06 3.65
CA PRO A 540 1.98 31.18 4.81
C PRO A 540 1.28 29.85 4.50
N ALA A 541 1.74 28.76 5.11
CA ALA A 541 1.14 27.44 4.98
C ALA A 541 -0.39 27.43 5.23
N ALA A 542 -0.89 28.26 6.15
CA ALA A 542 -2.31 28.45 6.39
C ALA A 542 -3.06 29.11 5.22
N ALA A 543 -2.49 30.14 4.60
CA ALA A 543 -3.12 30.85 3.48
C ALA A 543 -3.24 29.99 2.21
N LEU A 544 -2.36 29.00 2.06
CA LEU A 544 -2.39 28.06 0.94
C LEU A 544 -3.60 27.11 0.96
N VAL A 545 -4.12 26.83 2.15
CA VAL A 545 -5.30 25.97 2.35
C VAL A 545 -6.60 26.70 1.96
N ASP A 546 -6.64 28.01 2.18
CA ASP A 546 -7.84 28.83 2.00
C ASP A 546 -8.00 29.39 0.57
N THR A 547 -7.12 29.02 -0.37
CA THR A 547 -7.13 29.62 -1.71
C THR A 547 -8.16 28.92 -2.62
N PRO A 548 -9.13 29.65 -3.22
CA PRO A 548 -10.20 29.04 -4.02
C PRO A 548 -9.67 28.36 -5.30
N ARG A 549 -10.25 27.19 -5.64
CA ARG A 549 -9.84 26.37 -6.79
C ARG A 549 -10.47 26.89 -8.10
N PRO A 550 -9.68 27.18 -9.15
CA PRO A 550 -10.22 27.49 -10.47
C PRO A 550 -10.68 26.23 -11.22
N GLU A 551 -11.70 26.36 -12.08
CA GLU A 551 -12.33 25.25 -12.82
C GLU A 551 -11.37 24.47 -13.76
N PRO A 552 -11.63 23.16 -13.98
CA PRO A 552 -10.72 22.28 -14.72
C PRO A 552 -10.72 22.62 -16.22
N ARG A 553 -9.54 22.99 -16.73
CA ARG A 553 -9.25 23.10 -18.17
C ARG A 553 -8.28 22.00 -18.59
N ARG A 554 -8.45 21.45 -19.81
CA ARG A 554 -7.58 20.38 -20.36
C ARG A 554 -6.08 20.80 -20.30
N GLY A 555 -5.25 19.97 -19.66
CA GLY A 555 -3.79 20.17 -19.52
C GLY A 555 -3.36 20.50 -18.08
N ARG A 556 -2.12 20.15 -17.71
CA ARG A 556 -1.52 20.50 -16.41
C ARG A 556 -0.76 21.81 -16.52
N LEU A 557 -0.98 22.74 -15.61
CA LEU A 557 -0.20 23.98 -15.51
C LEU A 557 1.15 23.65 -14.87
N LEU A 558 2.24 24.12 -15.47
CA LEU A 558 3.59 23.99 -14.94
C LEU A 558 4.21 25.38 -14.87
N GLU A 559 4.95 25.68 -13.80
CA GLU A 559 5.72 26.91 -13.75
C GLU A 559 6.78 26.93 -14.87
N THR A 560 6.87 28.08 -15.53
CA THR A 560 7.75 28.22 -16.69
C THR A 560 9.22 28.07 -16.34
N ASN A 561 9.65 28.45 -15.13
CA ASN A 561 11.03 28.21 -14.67
C ASN A 561 11.38 26.71 -14.55
N VAL A 562 10.44 25.86 -14.11
CA VAL A 562 10.60 24.41 -14.01
C VAL A 562 10.64 23.79 -15.40
N LEU A 563 9.74 24.24 -16.29
CA LEU A 563 9.73 23.82 -17.69
C LEU A 563 11.03 24.20 -18.39
N MET A 564 11.46 25.46 -18.29
CA MET A 564 12.69 25.95 -18.92
C MET A 564 13.93 25.25 -18.36
N ARG A 565 13.94 24.88 -17.07
CA ARG A 565 15.02 24.07 -16.50
C ARG A 565 15.12 22.68 -17.16
N ALA A 566 13.99 21.99 -17.33
CA ALA A 566 13.97 20.69 -18.01
C ALA A 566 14.33 20.81 -19.50
N VAL A 567 13.76 21.79 -20.21
CA VAL A 567 14.09 22.05 -21.62
C VAL A 567 15.57 22.34 -21.78
N ALA A 568 16.14 23.17 -20.91
CA ALA A 568 17.54 23.55 -20.98
C ALA A 568 18.49 22.37 -20.72
N ILE A 569 18.21 21.53 -19.72
CA ILE A 569 19.07 20.35 -19.47
C ILE A 569 18.94 19.29 -20.58
N ILE A 570 17.75 19.07 -21.13
CA ILE A 570 17.55 18.20 -22.29
C ILE A 570 18.31 18.74 -23.51
N THR A 571 18.30 20.07 -23.70
CA THR A 571 19.02 20.73 -24.79
C THR A 571 20.53 20.55 -24.66
N ILE A 572 21.09 20.68 -23.45
CA ILE A 572 22.51 20.44 -23.18
C ILE A 572 22.89 19.00 -23.52
N VAL A 573 22.18 18.03 -22.94
CA VAL A 573 22.50 16.61 -23.12
C VAL A 573 22.30 16.17 -24.57
N GLY A 574 21.19 16.57 -25.20
CA GLY A 574 20.91 16.23 -26.60
C GLY A 574 21.92 16.84 -27.57
N THR A 575 22.46 18.03 -27.27
CA THR A 575 23.51 18.63 -28.10
C THR A 575 24.85 17.94 -27.91
N HIS A 576 25.22 17.59 -26.68
CA HIS A 576 26.47 16.86 -26.44
C HIS A 576 26.43 15.44 -27.00
N ALA A 577 25.28 14.76 -26.94
CA ALA A 577 25.11 13.41 -27.45
C ALA A 577 24.84 13.32 -28.97
N ASN A 578 25.14 14.39 -29.74
CA ASN A 578 24.92 14.48 -31.18
C ASN A 578 23.47 14.21 -31.66
N LEU A 579 22.46 14.42 -30.81
CA LEU A 579 21.04 14.24 -31.20
C LEU A 579 20.53 15.41 -32.05
N PHE A 580 20.94 16.64 -31.72
CA PHE A 580 20.65 17.85 -32.50
C PHE A 580 21.67 18.96 -32.19
N ALA A 581 21.84 19.92 -33.10
CA ALA A 581 22.78 21.03 -32.93
C ALA A 581 22.07 22.31 -32.43
N LEU A 582 21.67 22.35 -31.15
CA LEU A 582 21.02 23.52 -30.53
C LEU A 582 21.76 23.96 -29.27
N LEU A 583 22.74 24.84 -29.44
CA LEU A 583 23.53 25.38 -28.33
C LEU A 583 22.76 26.48 -27.58
N GLY A 584 23.06 26.66 -26.29
CA GLY A 584 22.49 27.72 -25.44
C GLY A 584 21.74 27.26 -24.19
N GLY A 585 21.53 25.94 -24.02
CA GLY A 585 20.87 25.39 -22.83
C GLY A 585 21.53 25.80 -21.51
N ALA A 586 22.86 25.81 -21.42
CA ALA A 586 23.58 26.24 -20.22
C ALA A 586 23.31 27.71 -19.86
N HIS A 587 23.30 28.61 -20.85
CA HIS A 587 22.97 30.03 -20.66
C HIS A 587 21.52 30.23 -20.23
N LEU A 588 20.59 29.44 -20.77
CA LEU A 588 19.20 29.44 -20.30
C LEU A 588 19.09 28.94 -18.86
N LEU A 589 19.85 27.91 -18.45
CA LEU A 589 19.93 27.48 -17.06
C LEU A 589 20.49 28.57 -16.13
N LEU A 590 21.49 29.34 -16.56
CA LEU A 590 22.02 30.47 -15.80
C LEU A 590 20.96 31.56 -15.61
N ALA A 591 20.20 31.90 -16.66
CA ALA A 591 19.10 32.85 -16.56
C ALA A 591 18.00 32.36 -15.60
N VAL A 592 17.62 31.08 -15.69
CA VAL A 592 16.66 30.44 -14.76
C VAL A 592 17.20 30.41 -13.34
N ALA A 593 18.51 30.20 -13.15
CA ALA A 593 19.16 30.26 -11.84
C ALA A 593 19.07 31.67 -11.26
N GLY A 594 19.41 32.71 -12.03
CA GLY A 594 19.24 34.12 -11.65
C GLY A 594 17.79 34.47 -11.30
N PHE A 595 16.84 34.03 -12.13
CA PHE A 595 15.40 34.20 -11.89
C PHE A 595 14.96 33.57 -10.57
N ASN A 596 15.42 32.35 -10.29
CA ASN A 596 15.09 31.66 -9.05
C ASN A 596 15.80 32.24 -7.82
N LEU A 597 17.04 32.75 -7.95
CA LEU A 597 17.74 33.45 -6.85
C LEU A 597 16.98 34.72 -6.46
N GLY A 598 16.58 35.52 -7.45
CA GLY A 598 15.74 36.70 -7.28
C GLY A 598 14.43 36.40 -6.57
N ARG A 599 13.75 35.32 -7.00
CA ARG A 599 12.46 34.91 -6.45
C ARG A 599 12.54 34.29 -5.06
N PHE A 600 13.57 33.48 -4.76
CA PHE A 600 13.60 32.65 -3.55
C PHE A 600 14.58 33.09 -2.48
N GLN A 601 15.79 33.50 -2.86
CA GLN A 601 16.85 33.81 -1.90
C GLN A 601 16.94 35.30 -1.56
N LEU A 602 16.43 36.16 -2.44
CA LEU A 602 16.53 37.62 -2.32
C LEU A 602 15.23 38.29 -1.84
N ALA A 603 14.11 37.57 -1.79
CA ALA A 603 12.77 38.17 -1.73
C ALA A 603 12.16 38.45 -0.32
N PRO A 604 12.76 38.08 0.83
CA PRO A 604 12.44 38.84 2.05
C PRO A 604 13.58 39.07 3.08
N GLN A 605 14.75 38.44 2.94
CA GLN A 605 15.79 38.47 3.98
C GLN A 605 16.63 39.76 3.93
N ALA A 606 17.16 40.25 5.06
CA ALA A 606 18.04 41.43 5.11
C ALA A 606 19.37 41.11 5.81
N GLY A 607 20.45 41.80 5.41
CA GLY A 607 21.76 41.70 6.06
C GLY A 607 22.40 40.30 5.94
N SER A 608 23.06 39.88 7.02
CA SER A 608 23.87 38.64 7.06
C SER A 608 23.08 37.36 6.73
N ALA A 609 21.77 37.32 7.01
CA ALA A 609 20.91 36.18 6.70
C ALA A 609 20.80 35.93 5.19
N ARG A 610 20.69 37.00 4.39
CA ARG A 610 20.62 36.95 2.93
C ARG A 610 21.93 36.44 2.33
N VAL A 611 23.06 36.96 2.81
CA VAL A 611 24.41 36.51 2.39
C VAL A 611 24.61 35.04 2.73
N ALA A 612 24.22 34.62 3.93
CA ALA A 612 24.27 33.22 4.33
C ALA A 612 23.32 32.32 3.52
N GLY A 613 22.18 32.84 3.05
CA GLY A 613 21.28 32.15 2.12
C GLY A 613 21.93 31.88 0.76
N LEU A 614 22.56 32.89 0.17
CA LEU A 614 23.28 32.76 -1.10
C LEU A 614 24.51 31.85 -0.97
N ALA A 615 25.29 31.99 0.11
CA ALA A 615 26.42 31.11 0.38
C ALA A 615 25.98 29.64 0.54
N ARG A 616 24.85 29.38 1.23
CA ARG A 616 24.27 28.03 1.31
C ARG A 616 23.79 27.51 -0.04
N ALA A 617 23.19 28.36 -0.87
CA ALA A 617 22.77 27.98 -2.23
C ALA A 617 23.99 27.59 -3.09
N ALA A 618 25.07 28.36 -3.02
CA ALA A 618 26.33 28.04 -3.68
C ALA A 618 26.92 26.72 -3.16
N LEU A 619 27.00 26.51 -1.84
CA LEU A 619 27.52 25.28 -1.24
C LEU A 619 26.69 24.04 -1.59
N ARG A 620 25.37 24.16 -1.68
CA ARG A 620 24.48 23.05 -2.09
C ARG A 620 24.75 22.57 -3.52
N VAL A 621 25.28 23.42 -4.38
CA VAL A 621 25.70 23.06 -5.73
C VAL A 621 27.18 22.64 -5.74
N ALA A 622 28.05 23.41 -5.09
CA ALA A 622 29.49 23.20 -5.09
C ALA A 622 29.88 21.86 -4.45
N VAL A 623 29.46 21.58 -3.21
CA VAL A 623 29.90 20.38 -2.47
C VAL A 623 29.60 19.06 -3.20
N PRO A 624 28.36 18.77 -3.64
CA PRO A 624 28.09 17.53 -4.36
C PRO A 624 28.80 17.48 -5.72
N SER A 625 28.97 18.62 -6.38
CA SER A 625 29.69 18.70 -7.66
C SER A 625 31.18 18.41 -7.46
N MET A 626 31.82 19.03 -6.46
CA MET A 626 33.23 18.80 -6.11
C MET A 626 33.48 17.35 -5.71
N ALA A 627 32.56 16.74 -4.96
CA ALA A 627 32.64 15.33 -4.59
C ALA A 627 32.54 14.41 -5.82
N PHE A 628 31.54 14.65 -6.69
CA PHE A 628 31.38 13.86 -7.91
C PHE A 628 32.56 14.03 -8.87
N ILE A 629 32.95 15.27 -9.17
CA ILE A 629 34.07 15.57 -10.06
C ILE A 629 35.38 15.05 -9.45
N GLY A 630 35.56 15.12 -8.14
CA GLY A 630 36.71 14.56 -7.44
C GLY A 630 36.81 13.04 -7.57
N VAL A 631 35.69 12.32 -7.48
CA VAL A 631 35.65 10.88 -7.77
C VAL A 631 36.02 10.62 -9.22
N VAL A 632 35.42 11.35 -10.18
CA VAL A 632 35.76 11.17 -11.60
C VAL A 632 37.24 11.49 -11.88
N ALA A 633 37.79 12.55 -11.27
CA ALA A 633 39.19 12.94 -11.38
C ALA A 633 40.15 11.88 -10.84
N ALA A 634 39.74 11.09 -9.84
CA ALA A 634 40.54 9.99 -9.32
C ALA A 634 40.67 8.82 -10.31
N PHE A 635 39.77 8.72 -11.29
CA PHE A 635 39.71 7.64 -12.29
C PHE A 635 39.92 8.14 -13.73
N SER A 636 40.23 9.42 -13.92
CA SER A 636 40.37 10.03 -15.26
C SER A 636 41.55 10.99 -15.33
N ASP A 637 42.50 10.70 -16.21
CA ASP A 637 43.65 11.58 -16.48
C ASP A 637 43.27 12.89 -17.19
N GLN A 638 42.02 12.99 -17.63
CA GLN A 638 41.48 14.13 -18.35
C GLN A 638 40.95 15.23 -17.43
N ILE A 639 40.64 14.91 -16.17
CA ILE A 639 40.03 15.83 -15.20
C ILE A 639 41.00 16.08 -14.04
N GLY A 640 41.43 17.33 -13.88
CA GLY A 640 42.41 17.71 -12.87
C GLY A 640 41.79 18.14 -11.53
N TRP A 641 42.61 18.19 -10.47
CA TRP A 641 42.19 18.63 -9.13
C TRP A 641 41.59 20.05 -9.12
N ARG A 642 42.04 20.93 -10.02
CA ARG A 642 41.49 22.30 -10.16
C ARG A 642 40.02 22.30 -10.57
N GLN A 643 39.60 21.35 -11.40
CA GLN A 643 38.20 21.20 -11.81
C GLN A 643 37.37 20.58 -10.69
N ALA A 644 37.93 19.61 -9.97
CA ALA A 644 37.30 19.07 -8.77
C ALA A 644 37.07 20.15 -7.70
N MET A 645 37.94 21.16 -7.63
CA MET A 645 37.83 22.30 -6.71
C MET A 645 37.08 23.51 -7.29
N LEU A 646 36.58 23.45 -8.54
CA LEU A 646 35.92 24.56 -9.22
C LEU A 646 36.80 25.84 -9.29
N LEU A 647 38.06 25.68 -9.69
CA LEU A 647 39.09 26.74 -9.80
C LEU A 647 39.66 26.92 -11.23
N THR A 648 39.05 26.28 -12.23
CA THR A 648 39.45 26.31 -13.64
C THR A 648 39.29 27.71 -14.29
N GLN A 649 38.37 28.52 -13.77
CA GLN A 649 38.07 29.87 -14.21
C GLN A 649 39.22 30.85 -14.00
N PHE A 650 40.21 30.52 -13.15
CA PHE A 650 41.40 31.34 -12.86
C PHE A 650 42.65 30.93 -13.65
N THR A 651 42.52 30.02 -14.64
CA THR A 651 43.63 29.55 -15.48
C THR A 651 43.35 29.81 -16.98
N GLU A 652 44.43 29.97 -17.78
CA GLU A 652 44.35 30.10 -19.25
C GLU A 652 43.87 28.80 -19.91
N TRP A 653 43.08 28.89 -20.99
CA TRP A 653 42.46 27.72 -21.64
C TRP A 653 42.09 27.94 -23.12
N ALA A 654 42.08 26.83 -23.89
CA ALA A 654 41.70 26.72 -25.30
C ALA A 654 40.69 25.57 -25.54
N TRP A 655 39.79 25.74 -26.51
CA TRP A 655 38.57 24.95 -26.80
C TRP A 655 38.69 23.41 -26.94
N SER A 656 39.88 22.81 -26.94
CA SER A 656 40.15 21.46 -27.43
C SER A 656 40.41 20.37 -26.39
N GLU A 657 40.16 20.60 -25.09
CA GLU A 657 40.43 19.61 -24.03
C GLU A 657 39.20 19.27 -23.15
N PRO A 658 39.09 18.04 -22.59
CA PRO A 658 37.99 17.58 -21.70
C PRO A 658 37.74 18.44 -20.45
N ARG A 659 38.64 19.40 -20.19
CA ARG A 659 38.66 20.33 -19.06
C ARG A 659 37.45 21.27 -19.01
N TRP A 660 36.66 21.36 -20.08
CA TRP A 660 35.49 22.24 -20.17
C TRP A 660 34.23 21.66 -19.52
N SER A 661 34.19 20.35 -19.25
CA SER A 661 32.98 19.59 -18.89
C SER A 661 32.12 20.21 -17.77
N TYR A 662 32.73 20.97 -16.84
CA TYR A 662 32.05 21.51 -15.66
C TYR A 662 32.04 23.04 -15.52
N TRP A 663 32.39 23.79 -16.59
CA TRP A 663 32.46 25.26 -16.55
C TRP A 663 31.19 25.94 -16.04
N PHE A 664 30.02 25.40 -16.38
CA PHE A 664 28.72 25.97 -16.01
C PHE A 664 28.52 25.96 -14.49
N VAL A 665 28.86 24.85 -13.84
CA VAL A 665 28.73 24.69 -12.38
C VAL A 665 29.67 25.66 -11.69
N GLU A 666 30.90 25.77 -12.20
CA GLU A 666 31.90 26.68 -11.67
C GLU A 666 31.48 28.14 -11.82
N ALA A 667 31.04 28.57 -13.01
CA ALA A 667 30.53 29.91 -13.26
C ALA A 667 29.32 30.23 -12.37
N LEU A 668 28.35 29.31 -12.26
CA LEU A 668 27.18 29.48 -11.40
C LEU A 668 27.57 29.67 -9.93
N VAL A 669 28.49 28.85 -9.40
CA VAL A 669 28.93 28.95 -8.00
C VAL A 669 29.66 30.28 -7.75
N LEU A 670 30.61 30.64 -8.61
CA LEU A 670 31.38 31.88 -8.48
C LEU A 670 30.49 33.12 -8.60
N ASP A 671 29.57 33.14 -9.55
CA ASP A 671 28.66 34.27 -9.74
C ASP A 671 27.69 34.44 -8.56
N VAL A 672 27.21 33.33 -7.97
CA VAL A 672 26.39 33.38 -6.75
C VAL A 672 27.21 33.88 -5.56
N LEU A 673 28.47 33.45 -5.41
CA LEU A 673 29.36 33.93 -4.36
C LEU A 673 29.71 35.40 -4.54
N LEU A 674 29.93 35.85 -5.77
CA LEU A 674 30.19 37.25 -6.11
C LEU A 674 28.97 38.12 -5.80
N LEU A 675 27.76 37.67 -6.16
CA LEU A 675 26.52 38.33 -5.77
C LEU A 675 26.35 38.37 -4.24
N ALA A 676 26.73 37.31 -3.53
CA ALA A 676 26.71 37.27 -2.07
C ALA A 676 27.69 38.28 -1.46
N ALA A 677 28.90 38.38 -2.00
CA ALA A 677 29.91 39.36 -1.59
C ALA A 677 29.45 40.80 -1.87
N LEU A 678 28.88 41.05 -3.05
CA LEU A 678 28.32 42.35 -3.42
C LEU A 678 27.19 42.77 -2.48
N LEU A 679 26.28 41.85 -2.15
CA LEU A 679 25.17 42.07 -1.22
C LEU A 679 25.58 42.03 0.25
N ALA A 680 26.82 41.63 0.58
CA ALA A 680 27.37 41.78 1.93
C ALA A 680 27.72 43.24 2.24
N VAL A 681 27.91 44.08 1.21
CA VAL A 681 28.12 45.52 1.37
C VAL A 681 26.81 46.20 1.82
N PRO A 682 26.75 46.81 3.02
CA PRO A 682 25.50 47.35 3.57
C PRO A 682 24.83 48.43 2.72
N ALA A 683 25.61 49.19 1.94
CA ALA A 683 25.07 50.17 1.00
C ALA A 683 24.32 49.51 -0.17
N VAL A 684 24.91 48.48 -0.77
CA VAL A 684 24.30 47.70 -1.87
C VAL A 684 23.08 46.95 -1.36
N ASP A 685 23.16 46.31 -0.20
CA ASP A 685 22.01 45.62 0.40
C ASP A 685 20.83 46.58 0.64
N ARG A 686 21.09 47.79 1.15
CA ARG A 686 20.07 48.85 1.28
C ARG A 686 19.48 49.26 -0.07
N TRP A 687 20.31 49.46 -1.09
CA TRP A 687 19.86 49.81 -2.44
C TRP A 687 19.03 48.69 -3.07
N SER A 688 19.43 47.44 -2.89
CA SER A 688 18.68 46.27 -3.40
C SER A 688 17.27 46.19 -2.82
N ARG A 689 17.07 46.62 -1.57
CA ARG A 689 15.75 46.65 -0.93
C ARG A 689 14.92 47.83 -1.42
N ARG A 690 15.54 49.02 -1.54
CA ARG A 690 14.86 50.24 -1.96
C ARG A 690 14.50 50.20 -3.46
N TRP A 691 15.34 49.59 -4.28
CA TRP A 691 15.22 49.50 -5.73
C TRP A 691 15.25 48.03 -6.16
N SER A 692 14.25 47.27 -5.72
CA SER A 692 14.17 45.81 -5.91
C SER A 692 14.18 45.35 -7.37
N PHE A 693 13.71 46.20 -8.29
CA PHE A 693 13.81 46.01 -9.74
C PHE A 693 14.96 46.82 -10.37
N GLY A 694 15.20 48.04 -9.89
CA GLY A 694 16.21 48.93 -10.47
C GLY A 694 17.64 48.45 -10.31
N LEU A 695 18.00 47.88 -9.15
CA LEU A 695 19.35 47.38 -8.90
C LEU A 695 19.75 46.24 -9.85
N PRO A 696 18.99 45.14 -10.01
CA PRO A 696 19.38 44.08 -10.93
C PRO A 696 19.47 44.56 -12.38
N VAL A 697 18.58 45.45 -12.81
CA VAL A 697 18.67 46.10 -14.14
C VAL A 697 19.97 46.91 -14.27
N ALA A 698 20.30 47.73 -13.27
CA ALA A 698 21.53 48.51 -13.26
C ALA A 698 22.78 47.63 -13.27
N LEU A 699 22.77 46.50 -12.54
CA LEU A 699 23.85 45.52 -12.56
C LEU A 699 23.99 44.85 -13.92
N THR A 700 22.88 44.45 -14.56
CA THR A 700 22.91 43.90 -15.92
C THR A 700 23.51 44.89 -16.92
N VAL A 701 23.13 46.18 -16.83
CA VAL A 701 23.68 47.23 -17.69
C VAL A 701 25.16 47.50 -17.37
N ALA A 702 25.54 47.52 -16.10
CA ALA A 702 26.93 47.70 -15.67
C ALA A 702 27.86 46.55 -16.10
N LEU A 703 27.31 45.38 -16.40
CA LEU A 703 28.03 44.21 -16.89
C LEU A 703 28.09 44.13 -18.44
N LEU A 704 27.56 45.12 -19.16
CA LEU A 704 27.72 45.16 -20.63
C LEU A 704 29.17 45.20 -21.11
N PRO A 705 30.11 45.92 -20.45
CA PRO A 705 31.52 45.87 -20.83
C PRO A 705 32.11 44.44 -20.79
N THR A 706 31.69 43.60 -19.84
CA THR A 706 32.15 42.20 -19.77
C THR A 706 31.43 41.32 -20.79
N ARG A 707 30.16 41.61 -21.10
CA ARG A 707 29.39 40.97 -22.18
C ARG A 707 29.96 41.28 -23.58
N TYR A 708 30.49 42.48 -23.81
CA TYR A 708 31.09 42.88 -25.08
C TYR A 708 32.61 42.70 -25.12
N ASP A 709 33.18 42.07 -24.07
CA ASP A 709 34.62 41.82 -23.92
C ASP A 709 35.48 43.07 -24.17
N TRP A 710 35.04 44.24 -23.67
CA TRP A 710 35.76 45.50 -23.84
C TRP A 710 37.16 45.50 -23.23
N PHE A 711 37.38 44.64 -22.24
CA PHE A 711 38.66 44.51 -21.55
C PHE A 711 39.63 43.54 -22.23
N GLY A 712 39.18 42.79 -23.25
CA GLY A 712 40.01 41.85 -24.01
C GLY A 712 40.69 40.80 -23.14
N LEU A 713 39.96 40.23 -22.17
CA LEU A 713 40.53 39.28 -21.23
C LEU A 713 40.79 37.93 -21.92
N PRO A 714 41.90 37.24 -21.62
CA PRO A 714 42.25 36.00 -22.30
C PRO A 714 41.22 34.86 -22.06
N GLY A 715 40.83 34.21 -23.15
CA GLY A 715 39.93 33.05 -23.17
C GLY A 715 38.51 33.34 -23.66
N ASP A 716 37.67 32.30 -23.68
CA ASP A 716 36.29 32.40 -24.16
C ASP A 716 35.37 33.03 -23.08
N HIS A 717 35.09 34.33 -23.21
CA HIS A 717 34.24 35.06 -22.28
C HIS A 717 32.82 34.48 -22.16
N MET A 718 32.35 33.71 -23.14
CA MET A 718 31.00 33.12 -23.14
C MET A 718 30.84 31.96 -22.16
N HIS A 719 31.96 31.42 -21.66
CA HIS A 719 32.01 30.31 -20.70
C HIS A 719 32.75 30.69 -19.41
N ARG A 720 33.03 31.99 -19.22
CA ARG A 720 33.64 32.53 -18.01
C ARG A 720 32.59 33.16 -17.11
N GLY A 721 32.75 33.02 -15.78
CA GLY A 721 31.81 33.62 -14.80
C GLY A 721 31.56 35.11 -15.06
N TYR A 722 32.64 35.89 -15.20
CA TYR A 722 32.56 37.33 -15.48
C TYR A 722 31.79 37.68 -16.76
N GLY A 723 31.84 36.83 -17.78
CA GLY A 723 31.21 37.05 -19.08
C GLY A 723 29.77 36.53 -19.16
N VAL A 724 29.31 35.74 -18.19
CA VAL A 724 27.93 35.26 -18.09
C VAL A 724 27.15 35.80 -16.89
N LEU A 725 27.79 36.53 -15.98
CA LEU A 725 27.13 37.14 -14.81
C LEU A 725 25.97 38.08 -15.21
N TRP A 726 26.05 38.73 -16.38
CA TRP A 726 24.95 39.54 -16.90
C TRP A 726 23.68 38.72 -17.15
N VAL A 727 23.81 37.43 -17.51
CA VAL A 727 22.69 36.51 -17.73
C VAL A 727 21.97 36.20 -16.41
N ILE A 728 22.74 36.01 -15.32
CA ILE A 728 22.19 35.77 -13.98
C ILE A 728 21.49 37.02 -13.45
N THR A 729 22.12 38.19 -13.58
CA THR A 729 21.51 39.46 -13.14
C THR A 729 20.29 39.83 -13.97
N LEU A 730 20.27 39.51 -15.28
CA LEU A 730 19.10 39.68 -16.14
C LEU A 730 17.96 38.76 -15.71
N GLY A 731 18.26 37.49 -15.41
CA GLY A 731 17.28 36.57 -14.83
C GLY A 731 16.72 37.08 -13.50
N TRP A 732 17.58 37.63 -12.63
CA TRP A 732 17.14 38.30 -11.38
C TRP A 732 16.23 39.49 -11.68
N ALA A 733 16.57 40.37 -12.62
CA ALA A 733 15.72 41.49 -13.02
C ALA A 733 14.33 41.04 -13.49
N MET A 734 14.27 39.96 -14.29
CA MET A 734 13.01 39.38 -14.77
C MET A 734 12.11 38.89 -13.62
N SER A 735 12.68 38.28 -12.59
CA SER A 735 11.91 37.83 -11.42
C SER A 735 11.25 38.98 -10.64
N GLN A 736 11.79 40.20 -10.79
CA GLN A 736 11.34 41.40 -10.09
C GLN A 736 10.43 42.30 -10.95
N ALA A 737 10.18 41.92 -12.21
CA ALA A 737 9.36 42.69 -13.15
C ALA A 737 7.86 42.51 -12.85
N ARG A 738 7.28 43.43 -12.09
CA ARG A 738 5.88 43.38 -11.62
C ARG A 738 4.92 44.16 -12.52
N THR A 739 5.36 45.24 -13.15
CA THR A 739 4.52 46.07 -14.03
C THR A 739 4.72 45.74 -15.51
N THR A 740 3.72 46.03 -16.34
CA THR A 740 3.82 45.86 -17.81
C THR A 740 5.00 46.64 -18.39
N GLY A 741 5.27 47.85 -17.88
CA GLY A 741 6.44 48.64 -18.29
C GLY A 741 7.77 47.99 -17.91
N GLN A 742 7.88 47.41 -16.71
CA GLN A 742 9.08 46.67 -16.29
C GLN A 742 9.30 45.41 -17.13
N ARG A 743 8.22 44.68 -17.48
CA ARG A 743 8.25 43.49 -18.35
C ARG A 743 8.70 43.85 -19.77
N TRP A 744 8.20 44.94 -20.32
CA TRP A 744 8.68 45.47 -21.60
C TRP A 744 10.14 45.91 -21.52
N LEU A 745 10.58 46.54 -20.44
CA LEU A 745 11.97 46.93 -20.26
C LEU A 745 12.92 45.72 -20.28
N VAL A 746 12.66 44.67 -19.49
CA VAL A 746 13.51 43.47 -19.50
C VAL A 746 13.41 42.69 -20.82
N THR A 747 12.27 42.78 -21.51
CA THR A 747 12.10 42.23 -22.87
C THR A 747 13.00 42.96 -23.87
N LEU A 748 12.97 44.30 -23.88
CA LEU A 748 13.82 45.12 -24.74
C LEU A 748 15.30 44.94 -24.42
N LEU A 749 15.67 44.85 -23.13
CA LEU A 749 17.04 44.53 -22.71
C LEU A 749 17.46 43.15 -23.21
N SER A 750 16.60 42.14 -23.14
CA SER A 750 16.91 40.80 -23.66
C SER A 750 17.13 40.82 -25.18
N LEU A 751 16.27 41.53 -25.91
CA LEU A 751 16.38 41.70 -27.36
C LEU A 751 17.60 42.52 -27.79
N ALA A 752 18.08 43.43 -26.95
CA ALA A 752 19.26 44.25 -27.24
C ALA A 752 20.59 43.60 -26.83
N ILE A 753 20.63 42.87 -25.71
CA ILE A 753 21.87 42.38 -25.10
C ILE A 753 22.27 41.01 -25.66
N VAL A 754 21.29 40.11 -25.89
CA VAL A 754 21.54 38.73 -26.31
C VAL A 754 22.13 38.63 -27.73
N PRO A 755 21.63 39.37 -28.74
CA PRO A 755 22.20 39.31 -30.08
C PRO A 755 23.66 39.76 -30.09
N GLY A 756 24.48 39.06 -30.87
CA GLY A 756 25.92 39.32 -30.98
C GLY A 756 26.76 38.85 -29.79
N PHE A 757 26.16 38.17 -28.79
CA PHE A 757 26.93 37.48 -27.76
C PHE A 757 27.37 36.10 -28.24
N PHE A 758 26.55 35.45 -29.07
CA PHE A 758 26.87 34.14 -29.63
C PHE A 758 27.22 34.21 -31.12
N GLY A 759 28.01 33.24 -31.62
CA GLY A 759 28.42 33.15 -33.02
C GLY A 759 27.33 32.74 -34.03
N GLY A 760 26.06 32.60 -33.64
CA GLY A 760 24.98 32.20 -34.55
C GLY A 760 23.56 32.54 -34.08
N PRO A 761 22.62 32.78 -35.01
CA PRO A 761 21.28 33.31 -34.72
C PRO A 761 20.36 32.30 -33.99
N SER A 762 20.55 30.99 -34.20
CA SER A 762 19.75 29.94 -33.54
C SER A 762 19.88 29.99 -32.02
N ARG A 763 21.10 30.20 -31.51
CA ARG A 763 21.38 30.34 -30.07
C ARG A 763 20.80 31.63 -29.48
N HIS A 764 20.77 32.72 -30.27
CA HIS A 764 20.14 33.98 -29.88
C HIS A 764 18.64 33.78 -29.69
N LEU A 765 17.98 33.21 -30.71
CA LEU A 765 16.55 32.95 -30.70
C LEU A 765 16.13 31.98 -29.59
N TYR A 766 16.93 30.94 -29.34
CA TYR A 766 16.68 30.00 -28.25
C TYR A 766 16.71 30.67 -26.88
N LEU A 767 17.77 31.44 -26.58
CA LEU A 767 17.89 32.11 -25.30
C LEU A 767 16.80 33.18 -25.14
N VAL A 768 16.62 34.06 -26.14
CA VAL A 768 15.57 35.09 -26.11
C VAL A 768 14.19 34.46 -25.94
N GLY A 769 13.87 33.39 -26.68
CA GLY A 769 12.61 32.68 -26.55
C GLY A 769 12.37 32.18 -25.13
N GLY A 770 13.37 31.52 -24.51
CA GLY A 770 13.28 31.08 -23.12
C GLY A 770 13.10 32.23 -22.12
N LEU A 771 13.80 33.35 -22.32
CA LEU A 771 13.68 34.56 -21.49
C LEU A 771 12.28 35.20 -21.62
N LEU A 772 11.75 35.32 -22.84
CA LEU A 772 10.42 35.87 -23.08
C LEU A 772 9.32 35.00 -22.46
N LEU A 773 9.47 33.67 -22.54
CA LEU A 773 8.58 32.74 -21.84
C LEU A 773 8.63 33.01 -20.33
N LEU A 774 9.81 33.15 -19.72
CA LEU A 774 9.94 33.45 -18.28
C LEU A 774 9.28 34.77 -17.87
N VAL A 775 9.33 35.80 -18.72
CA VAL A 775 8.78 37.14 -18.41
C VAL A 775 7.26 37.20 -18.59
N TRP A 776 6.76 36.64 -19.70
CA TRP A 776 5.37 36.86 -20.12
C TRP A 776 4.43 35.72 -19.75
N LEU A 777 4.95 34.51 -19.60
CA LEU A 777 4.17 33.33 -19.27
C LEU A 777 4.66 32.80 -17.93
N PRO A 778 4.03 33.14 -16.79
CA PRO A 778 4.43 32.59 -15.50
C PRO A 778 4.13 31.08 -15.38
N HIS A 779 3.13 30.61 -16.11
CA HIS A 779 2.73 29.20 -16.16
C HIS A 779 2.42 28.77 -17.60
N VAL A 780 2.82 27.55 -17.97
CA VAL A 780 2.55 26.95 -19.27
C VAL A 780 1.69 25.70 -19.07
N ARG A 781 0.65 25.52 -19.89
CA ARG A 781 -0.13 24.28 -19.90
C ARG A 781 0.53 23.23 -20.78
N VAL A 782 0.76 22.05 -20.22
CA VAL A 782 1.36 20.90 -20.91
C VAL A 782 0.51 19.64 -20.74
N PRO A 783 0.62 18.65 -21.65
CA PRO A 783 -0.04 17.35 -21.48
C PRO A 783 0.38 16.65 -20.18
N ALA A 784 -0.51 15.84 -19.60
CA ALA A 784 -0.26 15.19 -18.31
C ALA A 784 0.98 14.28 -18.31
N VAL A 785 1.28 13.63 -19.44
CA VAL A 785 2.49 12.81 -19.61
C VAL A 785 3.75 13.68 -19.54
N VAL A 786 3.74 14.84 -20.20
CA VAL A 786 4.87 15.78 -20.20
C VAL A 786 5.11 16.32 -18.78
N ALA A 787 4.05 16.71 -18.07
CA ALA A 787 4.16 17.17 -16.68
C ALA A 787 4.78 16.11 -15.75
N ARG A 788 4.46 14.82 -15.94
CA ARG A 788 5.03 13.71 -15.14
C ARG A 788 6.54 13.54 -15.37
N LEU A 789 7.02 13.83 -16.57
CA LEU A 789 8.43 13.68 -16.93
C LEU A 789 9.26 14.91 -16.57
N VAL A 790 8.69 16.12 -16.68
CA VAL A 790 9.41 17.37 -16.47
C VAL A 790 9.86 17.55 -15.02
N GLY A 791 9.05 17.15 -14.03
CA GLY A 791 9.38 17.30 -12.61
C GLY A 791 10.70 16.60 -12.21
N PRO A 792 10.83 15.28 -12.42
CA PRO A 792 12.07 14.55 -12.14
C PRO A 792 13.29 15.07 -12.93
N VAL A 793 13.11 15.42 -14.21
CA VAL A 793 14.21 15.92 -15.06
C VAL A 793 14.68 17.31 -14.59
N ALA A 794 13.76 18.20 -14.25
CA ALA A 794 14.10 19.52 -13.71
C ALA A 794 14.75 19.43 -12.32
N GLY A 795 14.26 18.54 -11.45
CA GLY A 795 14.83 18.30 -10.12
C GLY A 795 16.23 17.68 -10.16
N ALA A 796 16.46 16.75 -11.11
CA ALA A 796 17.74 16.10 -11.30
C ALA A 796 18.73 16.88 -12.19
N SER A 797 18.41 18.12 -12.59
CA SER A 797 19.19 18.84 -13.63
C SER A 797 20.68 18.96 -13.30
N LEU A 798 21.05 19.11 -12.02
CA LEU A 798 22.45 19.13 -11.58
C LEU A 798 23.13 17.77 -11.79
N TRP A 799 22.50 16.69 -11.34
CA TRP A 799 23.06 15.34 -11.45
C TRP A 799 23.10 14.85 -12.90
N ILE A 800 22.12 15.23 -13.71
CA ILE A 800 22.15 15.02 -15.17
C ILE A 800 23.33 15.76 -15.78
N TYR A 801 23.53 17.04 -15.43
CA TYR A 801 24.67 17.82 -15.93
C TYR A 801 26.01 17.20 -15.50
N LEU A 802 26.13 16.69 -14.28
CA LEU A 802 27.37 16.06 -13.81
C LEU A 802 27.61 14.70 -14.48
N ALA A 803 26.60 13.85 -14.57
CA ALA A 803 26.76 12.46 -14.99
C ALA A 803 26.81 12.27 -16.50
N HIS A 804 26.20 13.14 -17.32
CA HIS A 804 26.08 12.87 -18.76
C HIS A 804 27.43 12.69 -19.47
N TRP A 805 28.47 13.41 -19.05
CA TRP A 805 29.84 13.26 -19.57
C TRP A 805 30.44 11.87 -19.39
N GLN A 806 29.92 11.08 -18.45
CA GLN A 806 30.37 9.70 -18.20
C GLN A 806 29.52 8.66 -18.96
N VAL A 807 28.48 9.09 -19.69
CA VAL A 807 27.50 8.20 -20.30
C VAL A 807 27.48 8.38 -21.82
N TYR A 808 27.28 9.60 -22.30
CA TYR A 808 27.06 9.83 -23.74
C TYR A 808 28.27 9.48 -24.64
N PRO A 809 29.55 9.69 -24.24
CA PRO A 809 30.69 9.46 -25.15
C PRO A 809 30.82 8.00 -25.62
N HIS A 810 30.23 7.05 -24.89
CA HIS A 810 30.25 5.64 -25.25
C HIS A 810 29.17 5.26 -26.29
N LEU A 811 28.21 6.15 -26.56
CA LEU A 811 26.99 5.83 -27.30
C LEU A 811 26.67 6.82 -28.43
N GLU A 812 27.19 8.04 -28.39
CA GLU A 812 26.78 9.14 -29.28
C GLU A 812 26.97 8.87 -30.78
N ASP A 813 28.05 8.18 -31.17
CA ASP A 813 28.37 7.94 -32.58
C ASP A 813 27.44 6.91 -33.24
N ARG A 814 26.88 5.97 -32.46
CA ARG A 814 26.00 4.91 -32.97
C ARG A 814 24.54 5.12 -32.64
N TRP A 815 24.23 5.69 -31.47
CA TRP A 815 22.88 5.75 -30.91
C TRP A 815 22.63 7.07 -30.16
N PRO A 816 22.61 8.23 -30.84
CA PRO A 816 22.53 9.55 -30.20
C PRO A 816 21.27 9.74 -29.33
N LEU A 817 20.14 9.16 -29.73
CA LEU A 817 18.91 9.16 -28.92
C LEU A 817 19.06 8.34 -27.64
N LEU A 818 19.68 7.15 -27.72
CA LEU A 818 19.91 6.29 -26.56
C LEU A 818 20.93 6.94 -25.61
N ALA A 819 21.99 7.54 -26.15
CA ALA A 819 22.99 8.30 -25.41
C ALA A 819 22.33 9.43 -24.59
N THR A 820 21.40 10.16 -25.21
CA THR A 820 20.61 11.21 -24.56
C THR A 820 19.73 10.65 -23.44
N LEU A 821 18.91 9.63 -23.74
CA LEU A 821 17.98 9.05 -22.76
C LEU A 821 18.70 8.36 -21.58
N ALA A 822 19.80 7.66 -21.85
CA ALA A 822 20.61 7.02 -20.83
C ALA A 822 21.25 8.07 -19.90
N SER A 823 21.78 9.15 -20.46
CA SER A 823 22.36 10.26 -19.68
C SER A 823 21.33 10.92 -18.76
N LEU A 824 20.10 11.15 -19.26
CA LEU A 824 18.99 11.65 -18.44
C LEU A 824 18.61 10.66 -17.33
N ALA A 825 18.49 9.37 -17.65
CA ALA A 825 18.11 8.33 -16.70
C ALA A 825 19.15 8.14 -15.59
N VAL A 826 20.44 8.09 -15.94
CA VAL A 826 21.54 7.97 -14.97
C VAL A 826 21.59 9.19 -14.05
N GLY A 827 21.40 10.40 -14.59
CA GLY A 827 21.33 11.61 -13.76
C GLY A 827 20.14 11.62 -12.79
N VAL A 828 18.97 11.16 -13.24
CA VAL A 828 17.78 11.02 -12.36
C VAL A 828 18.01 9.95 -11.29
N ALA A 829 18.62 8.81 -11.65
CA ALA A 829 18.96 7.76 -10.70
C ALA A 829 19.99 8.25 -9.66
N ALA A 830 21.05 8.95 -10.09
CA ALA A 830 22.05 9.55 -9.20
C ALA A 830 21.44 10.57 -8.23
N TRP A 831 20.51 11.39 -8.72
CA TRP A 831 19.75 12.31 -7.86
C TRP A 831 18.95 11.56 -6.78
N TRP A 832 18.28 10.45 -7.14
CA TRP A 832 17.52 9.63 -6.18
C TRP A 832 18.42 8.94 -5.15
N THR A 833 19.53 8.35 -5.58
CA THR A 833 20.44 7.60 -4.70
C THR A 833 21.12 8.53 -3.69
N VAL A 834 21.60 9.70 -4.13
CA VAL A 834 22.23 10.69 -3.24
C VAL A 834 21.20 11.29 -2.28
N GLY A 835 19.97 11.57 -2.73
CA GLY A 835 18.88 12.01 -1.84
C GLY A 835 18.52 10.98 -0.76
N ALA A 836 18.46 9.69 -1.14
CA ALA A 836 18.24 8.59 -0.20
C ALA A 836 19.42 8.41 0.79
N GLY A 837 20.66 8.63 0.34
CA GLY A 837 21.86 8.59 1.17
C GLY A 837 21.92 9.72 2.21
N MET A 838 21.67 10.97 1.80
CA MET A 838 21.69 12.13 2.70
C MET A 838 20.58 12.06 3.77
N SER A 839 19.41 11.51 3.43
CA SER A 839 18.31 11.32 4.39
C SER A 839 18.58 10.20 5.40
N ARG A 840 19.36 9.17 5.04
CA ARG A 840 19.88 8.15 5.97
C ARG A 840 20.97 8.74 6.89
N ALA A 841 21.90 9.52 6.34
CA ALA A 841 22.98 10.17 7.11
C ALA A 841 22.45 11.18 8.14
N ARG A 842 21.44 11.99 7.79
CA ARG A 842 20.77 12.92 8.75
C ARG A 842 20.04 12.20 9.88
N ARG A 843 19.44 11.03 9.62
CA ARG A 843 18.82 10.19 10.66
C ARG A 843 19.85 9.59 11.61
N TRP A 844 21.03 9.27 11.10
CA TRP A 844 22.15 8.76 11.90
C TRP A 844 22.74 9.86 12.80
N LEU A 845 22.99 11.05 12.24
CA LEU A 845 23.49 12.21 12.98
C LEU A 845 22.46 12.77 13.98
N GLY A 846 21.16 12.72 13.67
CA GLY A 846 20.09 13.12 14.58
C GLY A 846 19.89 12.22 15.80
N ARG A 847 20.37 10.96 15.75
CA ARG A 847 20.42 10.05 16.92
C ARG A 847 21.59 10.33 17.86
N GLY A 848 22.61 11.07 17.42
CA GLY A 848 23.78 11.42 18.24
C GLY A 848 23.62 12.70 19.07
N ALA A 849 22.54 13.47 18.88
CA ALA A 849 22.29 14.73 19.60
C ALA A 849 21.34 14.57 20.80
N THR A 850 20.86 13.34 21.07
CA THR A 850 20.05 12.99 22.23
C THR A 850 20.63 11.78 22.96
N ALA A 851 21.96 11.68 22.99
CA ALA A 851 22.71 10.75 23.82
C ALA A 851 23.49 11.55 24.88
#